data_AF-W4Q631-F1
#
_entry.id   AF-W4Q631-F1
#
_cell.length_a   1.000
_cell.length_b   1.000
_cell.length_c   1.000
_cell.angle_alpha   90.00
_cell.angle_beta   90.00
_cell.angle_gamma   90.00
#
_symmetry.space_group_name_H-M   'P 1'
#
loop_
_entity.id
_entity.type
_entity.pdbx_description
1 polymer ?
#
loop_
_entity_poly.entity_id
_entity_poly.type
_entity_poly.pdbx_seq_one_letter_code
_entity_poly.pdbx_strand_id
1 'polypeptide(L)'
;MIAYKVLVPYPEDKALNLFQETILKLYQSGRKTAEYISNKLLIHEELVSFIIKELIERQLLTTEGLLTESGQAILSELQEPYNMKTGYIFYDVINKSYWDTFIFDEEFQYVSCGHGHDKRRFEYGDVGNPRKQLAVVIKSDLSEYPEDPTNIEILTVCIKHKRRMKTLEQGGYLPEGGINRLPKNLGKVKFLGEKFPVYTATFLFMPNDLNNKSFWQVCHPFKGGTSQMLRENLDQLKEASNQSFLKEEISDIVNEAFRVSQIEIDGLEDDKNKEASSFLKDVLSEQITSYPSVYKKLLDLYHVVKELNHLHADSNRGKTYEEIQTKMREYIRTSHETLEDALLIVKQANDDYFNHRYLTKDAYKNGEILSVFAEQCGFKNHETNPLIQRFLSVKKGSVLYAGESKELSSLVAVHLLMAKEISEHPFWKLGEKIPQLLLFFSHLKTKRNKSSHSSGVEFHFKNEEMLFAKVMYVISMLLSNLDFHYEKDFTFQPSEEDERSIDQKLYYFAENEIYKKVGTVVQAFPQIQSLLVDVEYSKLKKKNSFLVEATRVMEELLTALGKKTVIEEARMHVQKKATDNLSYLRKPIQLLGFEFEIEQLPDSFINVNPNKIINSFRDFENSVLSAKLYAILFSVTMKETELIKELARDIPQFIQLAVKISDQRGHGNVTVTEEVRQEISQQLYEVVIKLLPIYKKYQVG
;
A
#
# COMPACT_ATOMS: atom_id res chain seq x y z
N MET A 1 30.17 5.36 -22.56
CA MET A 1 30.10 5.12 -21.11
C MET A 1 31.51 4.96 -20.55
N ILE A 2 31.67 5.03 -19.23
CA ILE A 2 32.91 4.63 -18.55
C ILE A 2 32.58 3.45 -17.64
N ALA A 3 33.33 2.36 -17.78
CA ALA A 3 33.27 1.22 -16.87
C ALA A 3 34.24 1.45 -15.71
N TYR A 4 33.76 1.28 -14.48
CA TYR A 4 34.56 1.37 -13.26
C TYR A 4 34.61 0.02 -12.56
N LYS A 5 35.81 -0.48 -12.29
CA LYS A 5 36.00 -1.73 -11.54
C LYS A 5 35.85 -1.46 -10.04
N VAL A 6 34.97 -2.21 -9.41
CA VAL A 6 34.61 -2.03 -7.99
C VAL A 6 34.64 -3.36 -7.25
N LEU A 7 34.83 -3.27 -5.95
CA LEU A 7 34.76 -4.37 -4.99
C LEU A 7 33.51 -4.19 -4.12
N VAL A 8 32.66 -5.22 -4.07
CA VAL A 8 31.38 -5.17 -3.35
C VAL A 8 31.14 -6.43 -2.50
N PRO A 9 30.53 -6.29 -1.31
CA PRO A 9 30.09 -7.43 -0.53
C PRO A 9 28.81 -7.99 -1.16
N TYR A 10 28.86 -9.23 -1.65
CA TYR A 10 27.71 -9.93 -2.21
C TYR A 10 27.26 -11.02 -1.25
N PRO A 11 25.97 -11.09 -0.87
CA PRO A 11 25.48 -12.12 0.04
C PRO A 11 25.68 -13.50 -0.59
N GLU A 12 26.18 -14.46 0.18
CA GLU A 12 26.16 -15.86 -0.22
C GLU A 12 24.72 -16.38 -0.33
N ASP A 13 24.52 -17.38 -1.18
CA ASP A 13 23.29 -18.16 -1.16
C ASP A 13 23.14 -18.78 0.23
N LYS A 14 22.00 -18.51 0.88
CA LYS A 14 21.76 -19.04 2.22
C LYS A 14 21.79 -20.57 2.18
N ALA A 15 22.69 -21.17 2.94
CA ALA A 15 22.76 -22.63 3.11
C ALA A 15 21.46 -23.24 3.66
N LEU A 16 20.66 -22.45 4.37
CA LEU A 16 19.35 -22.80 4.90
C LEU A 16 18.27 -21.85 4.39
N ASN A 17 17.11 -22.40 4.05
CA ASN A 17 15.93 -21.58 3.76
C ASN A 17 15.36 -20.94 5.05
N LEU A 18 14.49 -19.94 4.89
CA LEU A 18 13.93 -19.19 6.02
C LEU A 18 13.27 -20.09 7.09
N PHE A 19 12.56 -21.14 6.67
CA PHE A 19 11.87 -22.04 7.59
C PHE A 19 12.84 -22.97 8.31
N GLN A 20 13.82 -23.54 7.61
CA GLN A 20 14.91 -24.32 8.20
C GLN A 20 15.69 -23.51 9.22
N GLU A 21 16.07 -22.28 8.87
CA GLU A 21 16.79 -21.35 9.76
C GLU A 21 15.96 -21.04 11.02
N THR A 22 14.67 -20.74 10.83
CA THR A 22 13.75 -20.40 11.94
C THR A 22 13.52 -21.59 12.87
N ILE A 23 13.30 -22.78 12.31
CA ILE A 23 13.11 -24.01 13.08
C ILE A 23 14.38 -24.36 13.85
N LEU A 24 15.56 -24.28 13.22
CA LEU A 24 16.84 -24.54 13.87
C LEU A 24 17.10 -23.56 15.03
N LYS A 25 16.77 -22.27 14.87
CA LYS A 25 16.82 -21.27 15.96
C LYS A 25 15.86 -21.58 17.10
N LEU A 26 14.67 -22.11 16.81
CA LEU A 26 13.74 -22.53 17.88
C LEU A 26 14.34 -23.67 18.70
N TYR A 27 15.04 -24.60 18.08
CA TYR A 27 15.76 -25.67 18.77
C TYR A 27 16.99 -25.17 19.56
N GLN A 28 17.56 -24.01 19.21
CA GLN A 28 18.59 -23.35 20.03
C GLN A 28 18.07 -23.00 21.45
N SER A 29 16.76 -22.77 21.58
CA SER A 29 16.09 -22.51 22.86
C SER A 29 15.69 -23.78 23.64
N GLY A 30 16.14 -24.95 23.18
CA GLY A 30 15.86 -26.26 23.77
C GLY A 30 14.88 -27.10 22.94
N ARG A 31 14.63 -28.33 23.39
CA ARG A 31 13.78 -29.32 22.68
C ARG A 31 12.35 -28.78 22.52
N LYS A 32 11.82 -28.85 21.31
CA LYS A 32 10.43 -28.50 20.96
C LYS A 32 9.80 -29.61 20.11
N THR A 33 8.49 -29.79 20.23
CA THR A 33 7.72 -30.72 19.39
C THR A 33 7.33 -30.04 18.07
N ALA A 34 7.04 -30.83 17.04
CA ALA A 34 6.55 -30.33 15.76
C ALA A 34 5.24 -29.55 15.92
N GLU A 35 4.31 -30.05 16.75
CA GLU A 35 3.08 -29.36 17.15
C GLU A 35 3.35 -27.96 17.76
N TYR A 36 4.32 -27.85 18.68
CA TYR A 36 4.66 -26.58 19.31
C TYR A 36 5.18 -25.56 18.28
N ILE A 37 6.04 -26.00 17.38
CA ILE A 37 6.64 -25.16 16.33
C ILE A 37 5.57 -24.76 15.29
N SER A 38 4.72 -25.70 14.89
CA SER A 38 3.55 -25.49 14.02
C SER A 38 2.65 -24.38 14.54
N ASN A 39 2.24 -24.47 15.81
CA ASN A 39 1.39 -23.48 16.47
C ASN A 39 2.04 -22.10 16.59
N LYS A 40 3.37 -22.02 16.70
CA LYS A 40 4.10 -20.75 16.81
C LYS A 40 4.37 -20.08 15.47
N LEU A 41 4.60 -20.87 14.42
CA LEU A 41 4.89 -20.38 13.08
C LEU A 41 3.65 -20.28 12.19
N LEU A 42 2.49 -20.77 12.65
CA LEU A 42 1.22 -20.83 11.91
C LEU A 42 1.37 -21.57 10.56
N ILE A 43 2.13 -22.66 10.57
CA ILE A 43 2.39 -23.54 9.42
C ILE A 43 2.00 -24.98 9.77
N HIS A 44 1.55 -25.77 8.79
CA HIS A 44 1.03 -27.12 9.02
C HIS A 44 2.07 -28.05 9.69
N GLU A 45 1.64 -28.88 10.63
CA GLU A 45 2.53 -29.74 11.43
C GLU A 45 3.32 -30.74 10.57
N GLU A 46 2.72 -31.24 9.49
CA GLU A 46 3.40 -32.12 8.54
C GLU A 46 4.60 -31.43 7.86
N LEU A 47 4.47 -30.14 7.51
CA LEU A 47 5.55 -29.37 6.93
C LEU A 47 6.68 -29.14 7.94
N VAL A 48 6.32 -28.84 9.19
CA VAL A 48 7.30 -28.72 10.27
C VAL A 48 8.04 -30.03 10.49
N SER A 49 7.33 -31.15 10.53
CA SER A 49 7.90 -32.49 10.69
C SER A 49 8.83 -32.85 9.53
N PHE A 50 8.45 -32.49 8.30
CA PHE A 50 9.29 -32.64 7.12
C PHE A 50 10.59 -31.84 7.24
N ILE A 51 10.52 -30.56 7.64
CA ILE A 51 11.70 -29.70 7.78
C ILE A 51 12.60 -30.18 8.92
N ILE A 52 12.04 -30.64 10.04
CA ILE A 52 12.81 -31.22 11.15
C ILE A 52 13.58 -32.46 10.66
N LYS A 53 12.93 -33.33 9.88
CA LYS A 53 13.58 -34.51 9.30
C LYS A 53 14.75 -34.12 8.40
N GLU A 54 14.57 -33.11 7.55
CA GLU A 54 15.63 -32.60 6.67
C GLU A 54 16.81 -32.02 7.47
N LEU A 55 16.55 -31.30 8.56
CA LEU A 55 17.59 -30.78 9.46
C LEU A 55 18.37 -31.90 10.18
N ILE A 56 17.70 -33.01 10.51
CA ILE A 56 18.34 -34.22 11.07
C ILE A 56 19.20 -34.92 10.01
N GLU A 57 18.68 -35.10 8.79
CA GLU A 57 19.42 -35.70 7.67
C GLU A 57 20.69 -34.90 7.31
N ARG A 58 20.61 -33.58 7.41
CA ARG A 58 21.76 -32.67 7.24
C ARG A 58 22.71 -32.63 8.44
N GLN A 59 22.46 -33.42 9.48
CA GLN A 59 23.26 -33.49 10.71
C GLN A 59 23.34 -32.14 11.45
N LEU A 60 22.34 -31.27 11.30
CA LEU A 60 22.24 -29.99 12.02
C LEU A 60 21.44 -30.14 13.33
N LEU A 61 20.57 -31.14 13.37
CA LEU A 61 19.86 -31.60 14.57
C LEU A 61 20.13 -33.08 14.82
N THR A 62 20.15 -33.47 16.09
CA THR A 62 20.10 -34.89 16.46
C THR A 62 18.66 -35.41 16.37
N THR A 63 18.50 -36.73 16.30
CA THR A 63 17.19 -37.41 16.35
C THR A 63 16.39 -37.10 17.62
N GLU A 64 17.06 -36.61 18.67
CA GLU A 64 16.45 -36.22 19.94
C GLU A 64 16.08 -34.72 20.01
N GLY A 65 16.25 -33.98 18.91
CA GLY A 65 15.93 -32.55 18.83
C GLY A 65 16.92 -31.66 19.59
N LEU A 66 18.20 -32.01 19.58
CA LEU A 66 19.29 -31.15 20.07
C LEU A 66 20.13 -30.63 18.89
N LEU A 67 20.66 -29.41 19.01
CA LEU A 67 21.62 -28.91 18.02
C LEU A 67 22.93 -29.69 18.07
N THR A 68 23.45 -30.03 16.90
CA THR A 68 24.81 -30.56 16.75
C THR A 68 25.83 -29.42 16.73
N GLU A 69 27.12 -29.73 16.85
CA GLU A 69 28.19 -28.72 16.69
C GLU A 69 28.12 -28.02 15.32
N SER A 70 27.75 -28.77 14.26
CA SER A 70 27.50 -28.22 12.91
C SER A 70 26.29 -27.29 12.87
N GLY A 71 25.18 -27.67 13.53
CA GLY A 71 24.01 -26.82 13.70
C GLY A 71 24.27 -25.57 14.52
N GLN A 72 25.17 -25.63 15.50
CA GLN A 72 25.57 -24.47 16.29
C GLN A 72 26.49 -23.55 15.48
N ALA A 73 27.42 -24.11 14.71
CA ALA A 73 28.33 -23.36 13.84
C ALA A 73 27.55 -22.54 12.79
N ILE A 74 26.59 -23.17 12.09
CA ILE A 74 25.79 -22.51 11.05
C ILE A 74 24.86 -21.42 11.61
N LEU A 75 24.46 -21.51 12.89
CA LEU A 75 23.75 -20.43 13.59
C LEU A 75 24.68 -19.34 14.14
N SER A 76 25.92 -19.68 14.50
CA SER A 76 26.91 -18.72 15.00
C SER A 76 27.51 -17.85 13.89
N GLU A 77 27.55 -18.35 12.66
CA GLU A 77 27.96 -17.63 11.44
C GLU A 77 26.88 -16.67 10.89
N LEU A 78 25.79 -16.40 11.61
CA LEU A 78 24.69 -15.53 11.20
C LEU A 78 25.00 -14.01 11.26
N GLN A 79 26.24 -13.58 11.00
CA GLN A 79 26.45 -12.32 10.29
C GLN A 79 26.39 -12.68 8.82
N GLU A 80 25.36 -12.24 8.08
CA GLU A 80 25.15 -12.57 6.65
C GLU A 80 26.49 -12.84 5.93
N PRO A 81 26.87 -14.09 5.67
CA PRO A 81 28.16 -14.36 5.05
C PRO A 81 28.12 -13.71 3.68
N TYR A 82 29.04 -12.79 3.46
CA TYR A 82 29.20 -12.10 2.19
C TYR A 82 30.56 -12.46 1.64
N ASN A 83 30.58 -12.80 0.36
CA ASN A 83 31.82 -12.90 -0.39
C ASN A 83 32.12 -11.56 -1.03
N MET A 84 33.39 -11.16 -0.94
CA MET A 84 33.87 -9.99 -1.66
C MET A 84 34.00 -10.37 -3.13
N LYS A 85 33.16 -9.77 -3.97
CA LYS A 85 33.19 -9.98 -5.42
C LYS A 85 33.64 -8.70 -6.13
N THR A 86 34.40 -8.89 -7.20
CA THR A 86 34.78 -7.81 -8.13
C THR A 86 33.80 -7.76 -9.29
N GLY A 87 33.61 -6.56 -9.83
CA GLY A 87 32.80 -6.35 -11.03
C GLY A 87 32.84 -4.91 -11.49
N TYR A 88 31.97 -4.58 -12.44
CA TYR A 88 31.94 -3.28 -13.10
C TYR A 88 30.60 -2.60 -12.91
N ILE A 89 30.66 -1.29 -12.66
CA ILE A 89 29.53 -0.36 -12.79
C ILE A 89 29.78 0.57 -13.97
N PHE A 90 28.71 1.14 -14.53
CA PHE A 90 28.78 1.90 -15.77
C PHE A 90 28.25 3.31 -15.57
N TYR A 91 29.06 4.30 -15.93
CA TYR A 91 28.67 5.70 -15.94
C TYR A 91 28.35 6.15 -17.36
N ASP A 92 27.18 6.77 -17.50
CA ASP A 92 26.76 7.41 -18.73
C ASP A 92 27.33 8.83 -18.81
N VAL A 93 28.19 9.05 -19.80
CA VAL A 93 28.82 10.36 -20.04
C VAL A 93 27.86 11.37 -20.67
N ILE A 94 26.80 10.89 -21.31
CA ILE A 94 25.79 11.73 -21.97
C ILE A 94 24.78 12.21 -20.94
N ASN A 95 24.22 11.28 -20.17
CA ASN A 95 23.18 11.55 -19.17
C ASN A 95 23.74 11.95 -17.80
N LYS A 96 25.07 11.93 -17.65
CA LYS A 96 25.80 12.25 -16.41
C LYS A 96 25.26 11.47 -15.20
N SER A 97 25.00 10.17 -15.39
CA SER A 97 24.39 9.30 -14.38
C SER A 97 24.92 7.86 -14.44
N TYR A 98 24.94 7.16 -13.30
CA TYR A 98 25.23 5.72 -13.28
C TYR A 98 24.05 4.88 -13.76
N TRP A 99 24.35 3.84 -14.53
CA TRP A 99 23.40 2.79 -14.86
C TRP A 99 23.07 1.95 -13.64
N ASP A 100 21.87 1.39 -13.61
CA ASP A 100 21.36 0.50 -12.57
C ASP A 100 21.94 -0.92 -12.64
N THR A 101 23.13 -1.09 -13.20
CA THR A 101 23.71 -2.39 -13.54
C THR A 101 25.07 -2.58 -12.91
N PHE A 102 25.24 -3.74 -12.27
CA PHE A 102 26.52 -4.28 -11.84
C PHE A 102 26.76 -5.60 -12.60
N ILE A 103 27.95 -5.77 -13.19
CA ILE A 103 28.34 -7.00 -13.90
C ILE A 103 29.54 -7.60 -13.17
N PHE A 104 29.46 -8.88 -12.79
CA PHE A 104 30.60 -9.56 -12.18
C PHE A 104 31.79 -9.62 -13.14
N ASP A 105 33.01 -9.59 -12.60
CA ASP A 105 34.24 -9.63 -13.41
C ASP A 105 34.28 -10.89 -14.31
N GLU A 106 33.76 -12.01 -13.80
CA GLU A 106 33.63 -13.29 -14.52
C GLU A 106 32.57 -13.29 -15.65
N GLU A 107 31.61 -12.37 -15.61
CA GLU A 107 30.54 -12.23 -16.60
C GLU A 107 30.81 -11.10 -17.61
N PHE A 108 31.85 -10.29 -17.38
CA PHE A 108 32.14 -9.13 -18.20
C PHE A 108 32.71 -9.55 -19.56
N GLN A 109 31.86 -9.50 -20.58
CA GLN A 109 32.22 -9.79 -21.96
C GLN A 109 32.25 -8.52 -22.80
N TYR A 110 33.27 -8.36 -23.63
CA TYR A 110 33.39 -7.25 -24.56
C TYR A 110 33.93 -7.72 -25.92
N VAL A 111 33.64 -6.95 -26.96
CA VAL A 111 34.14 -7.16 -28.31
C VAL A 111 34.81 -5.88 -28.81
N SER A 112 35.90 -6.03 -29.55
CA SER A 112 36.52 -4.91 -30.24
C SER A 112 35.63 -4.44 -31.40
N CYS A 113 35.49 -3.13 -31.57
CA CYS A 113 34.81 -2.55 -32.73
C CYS A 113 35.82 -1.93 -33.71
N GLY A 114 35.50 -1.97 -34.99
CA GLY A 114 36.26 -1.29 -36.04
C GLY A 114 36.17 0.24 -35.93
N HIS A 115 37.05 0.95 -36.63
CA HIS A 115 37.12 2.41 -36.60
C HIS A 115 36.18 3.02 -37.66
N GLY A 116 35.42 4.05 -37.27
CA GLY A 116 34.51 4.82 -38.13
C GLY A 116 33.97 6.04 -37.38
N HIS A 117 33.65 7.12 -38.10
CA HIS A 117 33.30 8.43 -37.52
C HIS A 117 31.90 8.44 -36.86
N ASP A 118 30.88 7.94 -37.56
CA ASP A 118 29.47 7.95 -37.11
C ASP A 118 28.84 6.56 -36.98
N LYS A 119 29.48 5.54 -37.58
CA LYS A 119 29.05 4.14 -37.51
C LYS A 119 30.24 3.25 -37.17
N ARG A 120 30.01 2.26 -36.30
CA ARG A 120 31.01 1.27 -35.90
C ARG A 120 30.52 -0.14 -36.21
N ARG A 121 31.42 -0.93 -36.78
CA ARG A 121 31.18 -2.34 -37.07
C ARG A 121 31.69 -3.20 -35.92
N PHE A 122 30.88 -4.14 -35.49
CA PHE A 122 31.27 -5.15 -34.51
C PHE A 122 30.70 -6.51 -34.92
N GLU A 123 31.33 -7.58 -34.44
CA GLU A 123 30.92 -8.96 -34.72
C GLU A 123 30.51 -9.62 -33.39
N TYR A 124 29.39 -10.34 -33.40
CA TYR A 124 28.89 -11.08 -32.23
C TYR A 124 28.31 -12.43 -32.65
N GLY A 125 28.26 -13.40 -31.73
CA GLY A 125 27.87 -14.80 -32.01
C GLY A 125 29.04 -15.77 -31.90
N ASP A 126 28.79 -17.04 -32.18
CA ASP A 126 29.80 -18.09 -32.05
C ASP A 126 30.83 -18.03 -33.18
N VAL A 127 32.05 -18.54 -32.90
CA VAL A 127 33.17 -18.56 -33.86
C VAL A 127 32.80 -19.22 -35.20
N GLY A 128 31.86 -20.17 -35.19
CA GLY A 128 31.37 -20.85 -36.40
C GLY A 128 30.29 -20.10 -37.18
N ASN A 129 29.65 -19.07 -36.62
CA ASN A 129 28.61 -18.28 -37.28
C ASN A 129 28.62 -16.81 -36.80
N PRO A 130 29.69 -16.05 -37.08
CA PRO A 130 29.80 -14.66 -36.63
C PRO A 130 28.78 -13.77 -37.35
N ARG A 131 27.98 -13.02 -36.59
CA ARG A 131 27.05 -12.02 -37.11
C ARG A 131 27.71 -10.65 -37.09
N LYS A 132 27.80 -10.03 -38.25
CA LYS A 132 28.35 -8.68 -38.40
C LYS A 132 27.23 -7.66 -38.29
N GLN A 133 27.41 -6.67 -37.43
CA GLN A 133 26.43 -5.61 -37.22
C GLN A 133 27.10 -4.25 -37.31
N LEU A 134 26.34 -3.30 -37.84
CA LEU A 134 26.69 -1.89 -37.84
C LEU A 134 25.87 -1.20 -36.75
N ALA A 135 26.53 -0.46 -35.86
CA ALA A 135 25.88 0.41 -34.89
C ALA A 135 26.18 1.87 -35.21
N VAL A 136 25.16 2.71 -35.04
CA VAL A 136 25.27 4.15 -35.05
C VAL A 136 25.87 4.61 -33.71
N VAL A 137 26.84 5.53 -33.76
CA VAL A 137 27.55 6.00 -32.56
C VAL A 137 27.04 7.37 -32.16
N ILE A 138 26.50 7.48 -30.95
CA ILE A 138 26.14 8.78 -30.37
C ILE A 138 27.44 9.50 -29.95
N LYS A 139 27.64 10.71 -30.47
CA LYS A 139 28.84 11.51 -30.15
C LYS A 139 28.73 12.04 -28.72
N SER A 140 29.79 11.89 -27.95
CA SER A 140 29.95 12.51 -26.64
C SER A 140 31.29 13.22 -26.61
N ASP A 141 31.34 14.39 -26.00
CA ASP A 141 32.62 14.96 -25.62
C ASP A 141 33.17 14.17 -24.42
N LEU A 142 34.40 13.68 -24.54
CA LEU A 142 35.11 12.95 -23.48
C LEU A 142 36.16 13.84 -22.81
N SER A 143 36.18 15.14 -23.13
CA SER A 143 37.09 16.14 -22.55
C SER A 143 36.92 16.27 -21.03
N GLU A 144 35.70 16.06 -20.52
CA GLU A 144 35.41 15.93 -19.10
C GLU A 144 35.47 14.46 -18.67
N TYR A 145 36.60 14.04 -18.12
CA TYR A 145 36.65 12.77 -17.39
C TYR A 145 35.78 12.87 -16.14
N PRO A 146 34.79 11.98 -15.94
CA PRO A 146 34.01 11.96 -14.72
C PRO A 146 34.89 11.65 -13.51
N GLU A 147 34.50 12.20 -12.36
CA GLU A 147 35.10 11.89 -11.06
C GLU A 147 34.99 10.39 -10.74
N ASP A 148 35.88 9.91 -9.88
CA ASP A 148 35.84 8.52 -9.42
C ASP A 148 34.60 8.28 -8.55
N PRO A 149 33.91 7.13 -8.70
CA PRO A 149 32.70 6.83 -7.95
C PRO A 149 32.97 6.78 -6.45
N THR A 150 32.11 7.45 -5.68
CA THR A 150 32.06 7.30 -4.24
C THR A 150 31.51 5.93 -3.84
N ASN A 151 31.84 5.46 -2.64
CA ASN A 151 31.31 4.19 -2.12
C ASN A 151 29.77 4.17 -2.07
N ILE A 152 29.13 5.33 -1.89
CA ILE A 152 27.67 5.47 -1.85
C ILE A 152 27.07 5.25 -3.24
N GLU A 153 27.69 5.79 -4.29
CA GLU A 153 27.23 5.61 -5.67
C GLU A 153 27.36 4.16 -6.11
N ILE A 154 28.50 3.52 -5.80
CA ILE A 154 28.71 2.09 -6.08
C ILE A 154 27.62 1.24 -5.42
N LEU A 155 27.33 1.50 -4.14
CA LEU A 155 26.26 0.81 -3.42
C LEU A 155 24.88 1.06 -4.01
N THR A 156 24.62 2.30 -4.43
CA THR A 156 23.35 2.68 -5.04
C THR A 156 23.12 1.89 -6.32
N VAL A 157 24.15 1.75 -7.17
CA VAL A 157 24.09 0.93 -8.39
C VAL A 157 23.79 -0.52 -8.05
N CYS A 158 24.48 -1.13 -7.07
CA CYS A 158 24.24 -2.51 -6.68
C CYS A 158 22.81 -2.75 -6.15
N ILE A 159 22.26 -1.81 -5.38
CA ILE A 159 20.89 -1.90 -4.88
C ILE A 159 19.89 -1.81 -6.03
N LYS A 160 20.08 -0.86 -6.95
CA LYS A 160 19.22 -0.72 -8.13
C LYS A 160 19.29 -1.97 -9.01
N HIS A 161 20.48 -2.51 -9.22
CA HIS A 161 20.70 -3.76 -9.96
C HIS A 161 19.94 -4.94 -9.35
N LYS A 162 20.06 -5.16 -8.03
CA LYS A 162 19.35 -6.24 -7.33
C LYS A 162 17.83 -6.11 -7.45
N ARG A 163 17.30 -4.89 -7.36
CA ARG A 163 15.86 -4.64 -7.55
C ARG A 163 15.42 -4.94 -8.97
N ARG A 164 16.20 -4.51 -9.97
CA ARG A 164 15.91 -4.79 -11.37
C ARG A 164 15.94 -6.28 -11.66
N MET A 165 16.93 -7.03 -11.17
CA MET A 165 16.98 -8.48 -11.35
C MET A 165 15.76 -9.18 -10.75
N LYS A 166 15.36 -8.81 -9.53
CA LYS A 166 14.14 -9.33 -8.90
C LYS A 166 12.86 -9.01 -9.69
N THR A 167 12.80 -7.83 -10.28
CA THR A 167 11.68 -7.36 -11.12
C THR A 167 11.57 -8.24 -12.38
N LEU A 168 12.69 -8.54 -13.01
CA LEU A 168 12.76 -9.39 -14.20
C LEU A 168 12.38 -10.85 -13.91
N GLU A 169 12.80 -11.39 -12.76
CA GLU A 169 12.43 -12.76 -12.34
C GLU A 169 10.94 -12.92 -12.03
N GLN A 170 10.29 -11.87 -11.51
CA GLN A 170 8.90 -11.91 -11.05
C GLN A 170 7.88 -11.45 -12.10
N GLY A 171 8.31 -11.09 -13.31
CA GLY A 171 7.43 -10.72 -14.42
C GLY A 171 6.55 -9.49 -14.18
N GLY A 172 6.93 -8.60 -13.25
CA GLY A 172 6.13 -7.43 -12.87
C GLY A 172 7.00 -6.20 -12.61
N TYR A 173 6.42 -5.00 -12.67
CA TYR A 173 7.10 -3.71 -12.47
C TYR A 173 7.14 -3.35 -10.97
N LEU A 174 8.34 -3.22 -10.37
CA LEU A 174 8.51 -2.65 -9.04
C LEU A 174 8.87 -1.16 -9.16
N PRO A 175 8.23 -0.25 -8.39
CA PRO A 175 8.49 1.18 -8.51
C PRO A 175 9.93 1.55 -8.09
N GLU A 176 10.48 2.58 -8.71
CA GLU A 176 11.71 3.24 -8.27
C GLU A 176 11.52 3.80 -6.84
N GLY A 177 12.02 3.08 -5.84
CA GLY A 177 12.08 3.57 -4.46
C GLY A 177 13.45 4.14 -4.14
N GLY A 178 13.54 5.20 -3.33
CA GLY A 178 14.80 5.63 -2.75
C GLY A 178 15.45 4.57 -1.84
N ILE A 179 16.71 4.80 -1.45
CA ILE A 179 17.41 3.99 -0.44
C ILE A 179 16.85 4.41 0.93
N ASN A 180 15.95 3.61 1.52
CA ASN A 180 15.36 3.93 2.82
C ASN A 180 16.30 3.74 4.03
N ARG A 181 17.46 3.08 3.85
CA ARG A 181 18.51 2.92 4.88
C ARG A 181 19.89 2.72 4.23
N LEU A 182 20.90 3.43 4.72
CA LEU A 182 22.31 3.16 4.39
C LEU A 182 22.67 1.74 4.86
N PRO A 183 23.22 0.87 3.99
CA PRO A 183 23.64 -0.46 4.40
C PRO A 183 24.82 -0.39 5.39
N LYS A 184 24.82 -1.26 6.41
CA LYS A 184 25.84 -1.34 7.48
C LYS A 184 27.28 -1.60 6.98
N ASN A 185 27.47 -1.87 5.68
CA ASN A 185 28.72 -2.31 5.07
C ASN A 185 29.41 -1.24 4.18
N LEU A 186 29.11 0.05 4.37
CA LEU A 186 29.63 1.13 3.52
C LEU A 186 31.17 1.17 3.38
N GLY A 187 31.89 0.80 4.45
CA GLY A 187 33.35 0.73 4.46
C GLY A 187 33.96 -0.47 3.73
N LYS A 188 33.14 -1.42 3.26
CA LYS A 188 33.56 -2.64 2.57
C LYS A 188 33.41 -2.54 1.05
N VAL A 189 32.79 -1.47 0.55
CA VAL A 189 32.69 -1.17 -0.89
C VAL A 189 33.81 -0.24 -1.27
N LYS A 190 34.46 -0.51 -2.41
CA LYS A 190 35.58 0.33 -2.85
C LYS A 190 35.73 0.33 -4.36
N PHE A 191 36.05 1.49 -4.93
CA PHE A 191 36.60 1.59 -6.27
C PHE A 191 38.03 1.04 -6.31
N LEU A 192 38.35 0.24 -7.33
CA LEU A 192 39.65 -0.45 -7.44
C LEU A 192 40.70 0.31 -8.27
N GLY A 193 40.39 1.51 -8.76
CA GLY A 193 41.32 2.34 -9.53
C GLY A 193 41.35 2.05 -11.04
N GLU A 194 40.70 0.97 -11.49
CA GLU A 194 40.63 0.61 -12.90
C GLU A 194 39.36 1.17 -13.55
N LYS A 195 39.52 2.03 -14.56
CA LYS A 195 38.43 2.57 -15.38
C LYS A 195 38.82 2.70 -16.84
N PHE A 196 37.88 2.46 -17.75
CA PHE A 196 38.11 2.61 -19.18
C PHE A 196 36.81 2.97 -19.94
N PRO A 197 36.93 3.70 -21.05
CA PRO A 197 35.77 4.04 -21.88
C PRO A 197 35.26 2.81 -22.62
N VAL A 198 33.94 2.64 -22.62
CA VAL A 198 33.24 1.56 -23.33
C VAL A 198 32.07 2.11 -24.13
N TYR A 199 31.82 1.46 -25.27
CA TYR A 199 30.55 1.59 -25.99
C TYR A 199 29.62 0.48 -25.53
N THR A 200 28.36 0.84 -25.35
CA THR A 200 27.31 -0.12 -25.03
C THR A 200 26.30 -0.08 -26.16
N ALA A 201 26.12 -1.23 -26.82
CA ALA A 201 25.19 -1.35 -27.93
C ALA A 201 23.79 -1.71 -27.40
N THR A 202 22.76 -1.15 -28.04
CA THR A 202 21.36 -1.52 -27.81
C THR A 202 20.60 -1.52 -29.13
N PHE A 203 19.40 -2.09 -29.12
CA PHE A 203 18.54 -2.20 -30.29
C PHE A 203 17.38 -1.21 -30.19
N LEU A 204 17.15 -0.50 -31.29
CA LEU A 204 15.92 0.21 -31.58
C LEU A 204 15.01 -0.75 -32.34
N PHE A 205 13.74 -0.82 -31.98
CA PHE A 205 12.80 -1.73 -32.64
C PHE A 205 11.36 -1.19 -32.61
N MET A 206 10.54 -1.71 -33.52
CA MET A 206 9.11 -1.48 -33.57
C MET A 206 8.36 -2.73 -33.12
N PRO A 207 7.43 -2.64 -32.14
CA PRO A 207 6.59 -3.77 -31.76
C PRO A 207 5.58 -4.12 -32.86
N ASN A 208 5.37 -5.42 -33.12
CA ASN A 208 4.38 -5.92 -34.10
C ASN A 208 2.92 -5.96 -33.57
N ASP A 209 2.66 -5.50 -32.34
CA ASP A 209 1.34 -5.57 -31.69
C ASP A 209 0.46 -4.35 -32.02
N LEU A 210 -0.84 -4.58 -32.25
CA LEU A 210 -1.88 -3.58 -32.51
C LEU A 210 -1.93 -2.47 -31.45
N ASN A 211 -1.58 -2.77 -30.19
CA ASN A 211 -1.58 -1.84 -29.06
C ASN A 211 -0.39 -0.86 -29.03
N ASN A 212 0.68 -1.11 -29.80
CA ASN A 212 1.91 -0.30 -29.82
C ASN A 212 2.27 0.20 -31.22
N LYS A 213 1.28 0.29 -32.11
CA LYS A 213 1.40 0.68 -33.53
C LYS A 213 1.83 2.14 -33.77
N SER A 214 2.41 2.83 -32.80
CA SER A 214 2.69 4.27 -32.93
C SER A 214 4.07 4.69 -32.44
N PHE A 215 4.83 3.84 -31.74
CA PHE A 215 6.06 4.30 -31.10
C PHE A 215 7.19 3.28 -31.20
N TRP A 216 8.35 3.76 -31.68
CA TRP A 216 9.59 3.00 -31.61
C TRP A 216 10.02 2.83 -30.14
N GLN A 217 10.66 1.69 -29.87
CA GLN A 217 11.14 1.33 -28.54
C GLN A 217 12.65 1.08 -28.59
N VAL A 218 13.31 1.24 -27.45
CA VAL A 218 14.73 0.92 -27.29
C VAL A 218 14.91 -0.12 -26.20
N CYS A 219 15.78 -1.08 -26.42
CA CYS A 219 16.10 -2.09 -25.42
C CYS A 219 16.97 -1.50 -24.29
N HIS A 220 16.83 -2.05 -23.10
CA HIS A 220 17.79 -1.80 -22.04
C HIS A 220 19.14 -2.45 -22.42
N PRO A 221 20.26 -1.71 -22.40
CA PRO A 221 21.55 -2.19 -22.92
C PRO A 221 22.10 -3.43 -22.22
N PHE A 222 21.73 -3.62 -20.95
CA PHE A 222 22.19 -4.73 -20.11
C PHE A 222 21.10 -5.80 -19.87
N LYS A 223 20.27 -6.10 -20.90
CA LYS A 223 19.13 -7.04 -20.89
C LYS A 223 17.89 -6.51 -20.12
N GLY A 224 16.77 -7.23 -20.13
CA GLY A 224 15.61 -6.90 -19.27
C GLY A 224 14.49 -6.06 -19.90
N GLY A 225 14.28 -6.15 -21.22
CA GLY A 225 13.15 -5.51 -21.89
C GLY A 225 13.46 -4.09 -22.38
N THR A 226 12.42 -3.27 -22.50
CA THR A 226 12.49 -1.90 -23.06
C THR A 226 12.94 -0.90 -22.01
N SER A 227 13.65 0.16 -22.44
CA SER A 227 14.12 1.24 -21.58
C SER A 227 13.45 2.55 -21.98
N GLN A 228 12.46 2.98 -21.18
CA GLN A 228 11.79 4.27 -21.38
C GLN A 228 12.74 5.45 -21.17
N MET A 229 13.57 5.39 -20.12
CA MET A 229 14.59 6.41 -19.84
C MET A 229 15.52 6.62 -21.05
N LEU A 230 16.00 5.54 -21.66
CA LEU A 230 16.89 5.66 -22.81
C LEU A 230 16.16 6.20 -24.05
N ARG A 231 14.88 5.86 -24.23
CA ARG A 231 14.05 6.43 -25.30
C ARG A 231 13.89 7.94 -25.13
N GLU A 232 13.51 8.40 -23.94
CA GLU A 232 13.35 9.82 -23.63
C GLU A 232 14.66 10.60 -23.82
N ASN A 233 15.80 10.02 -23.42
CA ASN A 233 17.11 10.64 -23.63
C ASN A 233 17.47 10.71 -25.13
N LEU A 234 17.16 9.68 -25.91
CA LEU A 234 17.33 9.70 -27.36
C LEU A 234 16.43 10.72 -28.06
N ASP A 235 15.17 10.86 -27.61
CA ASP A 235 14.25 11.89 -28.09
C ASP A 235 14.80 13.30 -27.83
N GLN A 236 15.42 13.54 -26.66
CA GLN A 236 16.08 14.81 -26.36
C GLN A 236 17.33 15.05 -27.23
N LEU A 237 18.13 14.01 -27.46
CA LEU A 237 19.36 14.11 -28.25
C LEU A 237 19.10 14.29 -29.75
N LYS A 238 17.98 13.78 -30.27
CA LYS A 238 17.54 13.94 -31.66
C LYS A 238 17.39 15.42 -32.05
N GLU A 239 16.98 16.26 -31.10
CA GLU A 239 16.78 17.70 -31.32
C GLU A 239 18.07 18.52 -31.18
N ALA A 240 19.19 17.90 -30.76
CA ALA A 240 20.48 18.57 -30.64
C ALA A 240 21.21 18.67 -32.00
N SER A 241 21.74 19.86 -32.30
CA SER A 241 22.37 20.18 -33.61
C SER A 241 23.61 19.34 -33.96
N ASN A 242 24.23 18.68 -32.98
CA ASN A 242 25.41 17.83 -33.15
C ASN A 242 25.08 16.34 -33.41
N GLN A 243 23.79 15.96 -33.45
CA GLN A 243 23.32 14.58 -33.66
C GLN A 243 22.31 14.44 -34.81
N SER A 244 22.39 15.29 -35.85
CA SER A 244 21.40 15.32 -36.95
C SER A 244 21.20 13.96 -37.65
N PHE A 245 22.22 13.10 -37.70
CA PHE A 245 22.13 11.75 -38.26
C PHE A 245 21.24 10.80 -37.44
N LEU A 246 21.07 11.04 -36.13
CA LEU A 246 20.24 10.21 -35.25
C LEU A 246 18.75 10.39 -35.58
N LYS A 247 18.37 11.62 -35.97
CA LYS A 247 17.03 11.95 -36.46
C LYS A 247 16.70 11.16 -37.72
N GLU A 248 17.64 11.12 -38.67
CA GLU A 248 17.49 10.38 -39.93
C GLU A 248 17.36 8.87 -39.70
N GLU A 249 18.21 8.26 -38.88
CA GLU A 249 18.18 6.81 -38.62
C GLU A 249 16.91 6.35 -37.88
N ILE A 250 16.40 7.15 -36.93
CA ILE A 250 15.12 6.86 -36.26
C ILE A 250 13.96 6.99 -37.26
N SER A 251 13.98 8.03 -38.09
CA SER A 251 12.98 8.23 -39.14
C SER A 251 12.99 7.09 -40.16
N ASP A 252 14.15 6.57 -40.55
CA ASP A 252 14.26 5.44 -41.48
C ASP A 252 13.64 4.16 -40.91
N ILE A 253 13.86 3.85 -39.63
CA ILE A 253 13.24 2.69 -38.95
C ILE A 253 11.71 2.82 -38.91
N VAL A 254 11.20 4.02 -38.65
CA VAL A 254 9.76 4.31 -38.61
C VAL A 254 9.16 4.22 -40.02
N ASN A 255 9.83 4.78 -41.03
CA ASN A 255 9.41 4.74 -42.42
C ASN A 255 9.36 3.32 -43.00
N GLU A 256 10.36 2.48 -42.69
CA GLU A 256 10.42 1.08 -43.12
C GLU A 256 9.28 0.24 -42.50
N ALA A 257 8.89 0.56 -41.26
CA ALA A 257 7.84 -0.16 -40.54
C ALA A 257 6.40 0.20 -40.98
N PHE A 258 6.12 1.47 -41.34
CA PHE A 258 4.75 1.95 -41.54
C PHE A 258 4.29 2.13 -42.99
N ARG A 259 5.19 2.20 -44.00
CA ARG A 259 4.81 2.53 -45.40
C ARG A 259 3.89 3.77 -45.53
N VAL A 260 3.94 4.68 -44.57
CA VAL A 260 3.25 5.98 -44.56
C VAL A 260 4.33 7.02 -44.36
N SER A 261 4.29 8.10 -45.15
CA SER A 261 5.37 9.09 -45.14
C SER A 261 5.38 9.87 -43.83
N GLN A 262 6.56 10.06 -43.22
CA GLN A 262 6.75 10.85 -41.99
C GLN A 262 6.08 12.24 -42.04
N ILE A 263 5.92 12.82 -43.24
CA ILE A 263 5.26 14.12 -43.47
C ILE A 263 3.76 14.09 -43.09
N GLU A 264 3.07 12.96 -43.27
CA GLU A 264 1.66 12.83 -42.92
C GLU A 264 1.46 12.57 -41.41
N ILE A 265 2.41 11.90 -40.76
CA ILE A 265 2.40 11.66 -39.31
C ILE A 265 2.79 12.94 -38.56
N ASP A 266 3.87 13.61 -38.97
CA ASP A 266 4.31 14.88 -38.40
C ASP A 266 3.26 15.97 -38.63
N GLY A 267 2.59 16.00 -39.79
CA GLY A 267 1.48 16.92 -40.05
C GLY A 267 0.25 16.67 -39.15
N LEU A 268 -0.07 15.40 -38.87
CA LEU A 268 -1.15 15.01 -37.95
C LEU A 268 -0.79 15.27 -36.47
N GLU A 269 0.46 15.08 -36.06
CA GLU A 269 0.94 15.40 -34.72
C GLU A 269 1.07 16.91 -34.50
N ASP A 270 1.55 17.67 -35.50
CA ASP A 270 1.60 19.13 -35.46
C ASP A 270 0.20 19.74 -35.38
N ASP A 271 -0.78 19.22 -36.13
CA ASP A 271 -2.15 19.74 -36.08
C ASP A 271 -2.88 19.34 -34.78
N LYS A 272 -2.65 18.14 -34.25
CA LYS A 272 -3.16 17.74 -32.92
C LYS A 272 -2.54 18.55 -31.80
N ASN A 273 -1.24 18.83 -31.84
CA ASN A 273 -0.56 19.64 -30.84
C ASN A 273 -0.93 21.13 -30.95
N LYS A 274 -1.22 21.64 -32.15
CA LYS A 274 -1.78 22.99 -32.33
C LYS A 274 -3.15 23.13 -31.70
N GLU A 275 -4.05 22.16 -31.91
CA GLU A 275 -5.39 22.17 -31.29
C GLU A 275 -5.29 22.12 -29.76
N ALA A 276 -4.51 21.18 -29.21
CA ALA A 276 -4.30 21.05 -27.77
C ALA A 276 -3.65 22.31 -27.17
N SER A 277 -2.66 22.87 -27.86
CA SER A 277 -2.00 24.13 -27.49
C SER A 277 -2.99 25.30 -27.47
N SER A 278 -3.81 25.45 -28.51
CA SER A 278 -4.84 26.49 -28.57
C SER A 278 -5.80 26.35 -27.41
N PHE A 279 -6.35 25.15 -27.19
CA PHE A 279 -7.28 24.89 -26.09
C PHE A 279 -6.67 25.25 -24.73
N LEU A 280 -5.44 24.81 -24.44
CA LEU A 280 -4.81 25.11 -23.15
C LEU A 280 -4.54 26.61 -22.97
N LYS A 281 -4.17 27.33 -24.04
CA LYS A 281 -3.97 28.78 -23.99
C LYS A 281 -5.28 29.54 -23.82
N ASP A 282 -6.36 29.05 -24.41
CA ASP A 282 -7.70 29.63 -24.24
C ASP A 282 -8.18 29.45 -22.80
N VAL A 283 -7.93 28.28 -22.19
CA VAL A 283 -8.35 27.96 -20.83
C VAL A 283 -7.45 28.59 -19.76
N LEU A 284 -6.13 28.52 -19.92
CA LEU A 284 -5.14 28.88 -18.89
C LEU A 284 -4.31 30.12 -19.22
N SER A 285 -4.65 30.85 -20.29
CA SER A 285 -3.89 31.96 -20.89
C SER A 285 -2.56 31.54 -21.55
N GLU A 286 -2.00 32.41 -22.40
CA GLU A 286 -0.69 32.20 -23.08
C GLU A 286 0.46 31.96 -22.10
N GLN A 287 0.34 32.47 -20.88
CA GLN A 287 1.32 32.40 -19.81
C GLN A 287 1.62 30.97 -19.35
N ILE A 288 0.75 30.00 -19.66
CA ILE A 288 1.00 28.58 -19.35
C ILE A 288 2.31 28.06 -19.97
N THR A 289 2.71 28.62 -21.11
CA THR A 289 3.98 28.29 -21.79
C THR A 289 5.22 28.66 -20.97
N SER A 290 5.08 29.53 -19.97
CA SER A 290 6.16 29.88 -19.03
C SER A 290 6.48 28.75 -18.04
N TYR A 291 5.68 27.67 -18.03
CA TYR A 291 5.86 26.49 -17.18
C TYR A 291 6.00 25.22 -18.02
N PRO A 292 7.15 24.99 -18.69
CA PRO A 292 7.28 23.96 -19.74
C PRO A 292 6.96 22.53 -19.30
N SER A 293 7.32 22.14 -18.06
CA SER A 293 7.04 20.80 -17.53
C SER A 293 5.55 20.55 -17.33
N VAL A 294 4.85 21.52 -16.72
CA VAL A 294 3.40 21.47 -16.51
C VAL A 294 2.65 21.56 -17.83
N TYR A 295 3.09 22.44 -18.72
CA TYR A 295 2.49 22.62 -20.04
C TYR A 295 2.56 21.33 -20.89
N LYS A 296 3.73 20.68 -20.93
CA LYS A 296 3.89 19.40 -21.64
C LYS A 296 2.95 18.33 -21.09
N LYS A 297 2.88 18.17 -19.77
CA LYS A 297 1.98 17.18 -19.13
C LYS A 297 0.50 17.51 -19.34
N LEU A 298 0.13 18.79 -19.44
CA LEU A 298 -1.23 19.19 -19.77
C LEU A 298 -1.60 18.85 -21.22
N LEU A 299 -0.67 18.97 -22.17
CA LEU A 299 -0.86 18.50 -23.54
C LEU A 299 -1.09 16.99 -23.57
N ASP A 300 -0.24 16.23 -22.87
CA ASP A 300 -0.40 14.76 -22.75
C ASP A 300 -1.76 14.41 -22.15
N LEU A 301 -2.16 15.12 -21.07
CA LEU A 301 -3.43 14.92 -20.41
C LEU A 301 -4.64 15.25 -21.31
N TYR A 302 -4.55 16.32 -22.12
CA TYR A 302 -5.57 16.67 -23.11
C TYR A 302 -5.77 15.54 -24.13
N HIS A 303 -4.67 14.99 -24.67
CA HIS A 303 -4.73 13.90 -25.64
C HIS A 303 -5.38 12.65 -25.05
N VAL A 304 -5.04 12.29 -23.81
CA VAL A 304 -5.67 11.16 -23.09
C VAL A 304 -7.18 11.38 -22.93
N VAL A 305 -7.62 12.59 -22.59
CA VAL A 305 -9.04 12.92 -22.45
C VAL A 305 -9.77 12.83 -23.80
N LYS A 306 -9.15 13.33 -24.87
CA LYS A 306 -9.71 13.26 -26.23
C LYS A 306 -9.88 11.83 -26.71
N GLU A 307 -8.88 10.97 -26.46
CA GLU A 307 -8.97 9.54 -26.75
C GLU A 307 -10.06 8.84 -25.93
N LEU A 308 -10.16 9.12 -24.63
CA LEU A 308 -11.24 8.59 -23.79
C LEU A 308 -12.63 9.00 -24.30
N ASN A 309 -12.79 10.26 -24.69
CA ASN A 309 -14.04 10.75 -25.29
C ASN A 309 -14.39 10.00 -26.59
N HIS A 310 -13.41 9.75 -27.45
CA HIS A 310 -13.61 9.00 -28.69
C HIS A 310 -14.00 7.53 -28.40
N LEU A 311 -13.26 6.86 -27.50
CA LEU A 311 -13.54 5.48 -27.09
C LEU A 311 -14.92 5.33 -26.43
N HIS A 312 -15.42 6.39 -25.78
CA HIS A 312 -16.76 6.41 -25.20
C HIS A 312 -17.88 6.68 -26.21
N ALA A 313 -17.60 7.39 -27.30
CA ALA A 313 -18.59 7.69 -28.36
C ALA A 313 -18.84 6.50 -29.30
N ASP A 314 -17.82 5.67 -29.54
CA ASP A 314 -17.94 4.47 -30.37
C ASP A 314 -18.65 3.33 -29.60
N SER A 315 -19.94 3.14 -29.90
CA SER A 315 -20.84 2.07 -29.41
C SER A 315 -20.13 0.82 -28.85
N ASN A 316 -20.13 0.66 -27.52
CA ASN A 316 -19.66 -0.49 -26.73
C ASN A 316 -19.93 -1.87 -27.39
N ARG A 317 -19.00 -2.35 -28.21
CA ARG A 317 -18.81 -3.77 -28.50
C ARG A 317 -17.62 -4.21 -27.67
N GLY A 318 -17.79 -5.18 -26.77
CA GLY A 318 -16.91 -5.52 -25.63
C GLY A 318 -15.41 -5.81 -25.86
N LYS A 319 -14.80 -5.40 -26.98
CA LYS A 319 -13.36 -5.39 -27.21
C LYS A 319 -12.65 -4.12 -26.72
N THR A 320 -13.33 -2.97 -26.59
CA THR A 320 -12.72 -1.68 -26.16
C THR A 320 -12.63 -1.49 -24.64
N TYR A 321 -13.11 -2.43 -23.83
CA TYR A 321 -13.16 -2.28 -22.37
C TYR A 321 -11.77 -2.19 -21.73
N GLU A 322 -10.84 -3.07 -22.10
CA GLU A 322 -9.48 -3.06 -21.56
C GLU A 322 -8.68 -1.82 -21.99
N GLU A 323 -8.95 -1.32 -23.20
CA GLU A 323 -8.38 -0.08 -23.73
C GLU A 323 -8.86 1.13 -22.92
N ILE A 324 -10.17 1.22 -22.65
CA ILE A 324 -10.75 2.26 -21.78
C ILE A 324 -10.14 2.18 -20.38
N GLN A 325 -10.02 0.99 -19.78
CA GLN A 325 -9.42 0.84 -18.45
C GLN A 325 -7.94 1.26 -18.44
N THR A 326 -7.19 0.95 -19.49
CA THR A 326 -5.79 1.36 -19.62
C THR A 326 -5.67 2.88 -19.74
N LYS A 327 -6.49 3.49 -20.59
CA LYS A 327 -6.53 4.95 -20.76
C LYS A 327 -7.03 5.68 -19.51
N MET A 328 -7.95 5.09 -18.74
CA MET A 328 -8.36 5.61 -17.45
C MET A 328 -7.22 5.59 -16.41
N ARG A 329 -6.43 4.52 -16.37
CA ARG A 329 -5.25 4.46 -15.50
C ARG A 329 -4.22 5.53 -15.89
N GLU A 330 -4.00 5.72 -17.18
CA GLU A 330 -3.15 6.77 -17.74
C GLU A 330 -3.67 8.16 -17.36
N TYR A 331 -4.97 8.42 -17.54
CA TYR A 331 -5.63 9.68 -17.19
C TYR A 331 -5.44 10.07 -15.71
N ILE A 332 -5.65 9.11 -14.80
CA ILE A 332 -5.46 9.31 -13.36
C ILE A 332 -3.98 9.55 -13.03
N ARG A 333 -3.08 8.78 -13.64
CA ARG A 333 -1.63 8.91 -13.43
C ARG A 333 -1.13 10.26 -13.89
N THR A 334 -1.40 10.64 -15.13
CA THR A 334 -0.98 11.92 -15.71
C THR A 334 -1.57 13.09 -14.92
N SER A 335 -2.85 13.02 -14.51
CA SER A 335 -3.47 14.02 -13.63
C SER A 335 -2.71 14.22 -12.31
N HIS A 336 -2.29 13.12 -11.67
CA HIS A 336 -1.52 13.15 -10.42
C HIS A 336 -0.14 13.77 -10.64
N GLU A 337 0.56 13.33 -11.69
CA GLU A 337 1.91 13.78 -12.02
C GLU A 337 1.98 15.25 -12.47
N THR A 338 0.92 15.78 -13.10
CA THR A 338 0.83 17.21 -13.45
C THR A 338 0.73 18.08 -12.21
N LEU A 339 -0.07 17.66 -11.21
CA LEU A 339 -0.19 18.38 -9.93
C LEU A 339 1.11 18.33 -9.13
N GLU A 340 1.81 17.19 -9.12
CA GLU A 340 3.12 17.06 -8.46
C GLU A 340 4.15 18.02 -9.06
N ASP A 341 4.19 18.17 -10.38
CA ASP A 341 5.10 19.11 -11.04
C ASP A 341 4.72 20.57 -10.76
N ALA A 342 3.43 20.91 -10.75
CA ALA A 342 2.99 22.26 -10.39
C ALA A 342 3.36 22.63 -8.95
N LEU A 343 3.14 21.71 -7.99
CA LEU A 343 3.55 21.89 -6.60
C LEU A 343 5.08 22.00 -6.47
N LEU A 344 5.84 21.20 -7.24
CA LEU A 344 7.30 21.28 -7.23
C LEU A 344 7.81 22.65 -7.69
N ILE A 345 7.21 23.24 -8.72
CA ILE A 345 7.54 24.60 -9.19
C ILE A 345 7.27 25.62 -8.07
N VAL A 346 6.10 25.56 -7.43
CA VAL A 346 5.76 26.47 -6.32
C VAL A 346 6.71 26.29 -5.14
N LYS A 347 7.12 25.05 -4.84
CA LYS A 347 8.09 24.76 -3.78
C LYS A 347 9.43 25.41 -4.11
N GLN A 348 9.94 25.21 -5.33
CA GLN A 348 11.21 25.78 -5.77
C GLN A 348 11.22 27.31 -5.70
N ALA A 349 10.09 27.96 -6.03
CA ALA A 349 9.96 29.41 -5.96
C ALA A 349 9.91 29.97 -4.52
N ASN A 350 9.66 29.13 -3.51
CA ASN A 350 9.42 29.56 -2.13
C ASN A 350 10.28 28.77 -1.12
N ASP A 351 11.36 28.12 -1.58
CA ASP A 351 12.09 27.12 -0.78
C ASP A 351 12.67 27.69 0.53
N ASP A 352 13.00 28.98 0.54
CA ASP A 352 13.50 29.72 1.71
C ASP A 352 12.54 29.68 2.91
N TYR A 353 11.24 29.48 2.67
CA TYR A 353 10.19 29.44 3.70
C TYR A 353 9.88 28.02 4.19
N PHE A 354 10.60 27.00 3.71
CA PHE A 354 10.37 25.63 4.13
C PHE A 354 10.93 25.35 5.54
N ASN A 355 10.02 25.24 6.52
CA ASN A 355 10.39 24.98 7.92
C ASN A 355 9.88 23.62 8.43
N HIS A 356 10.74 22.61 8.44
CA HIS A 356 10.41 21.26 8.90
C HIS A 356 10.50 21.06 10.43
N ARG A 357 10.75 22.13 11.22
CA ARG A 357 10.91 22.03 12.68
C ARG A 357 9.62 21.65 13.40
N TYR A 358 8.46 21.96 12.84
CA TYR A 358 7.16 21.56 13.37
C TYR A 358 6.95 20.04 13.34
N LEU A 359 7.63 19.32 12.45
CA LEU A 359 7.43 17.88 12.28
C LEU A 359 8.21 17.05 13.31
N THR A 360 7.54 16.00 13.80
CA THR A 360 8.04 14.98 14.70
C THR A 360 8.43 13.70 13.95
N LYS A 361 8.98 12.71 14.69
CA LYS A 361 9.25 11.37 14.13
C LYS A 361 7.98 10.54 13.92
N ASP A 362 6.87 10.94 14.53
CA ASP A 362 5.58 10.23 14.47
C ASP A 362 4.74 10.80 13.33
N ALA A 363 4.43 9.95 12.35
CA ALA A 363 3.67 10.35 11.17
C ALA A 363 2.22 10.74 11.50
N TYR A 364 1.60 10.11 12.51
CA TYR A 364 0.23 10.43 12.89
C TYR A 364 0.13 11.81 13.52
N LYS A 365 1.05 12.12 14.46
CA LYS A 365 1.16 13.45 15.07
C LYS A 365 1.46 14.54 14.05
N ASN A 366 2.28 14.22 13.03
CA ASN A 366 2.51 15.15 11.93
C ASN A 366 1.23 15.45 11.16
N GLY A 367 0.36 14.44 10.96
CA GLY A 367 -0.97 14.64 10.40
C GLY A 367 -1.82 15.62 11.22
N GLU A 368 -1.83 15.49 12.55
CA GLU A 368 -2.56 16.42 13.43
C GLU A 368 -2.05 17.86 13.30
N ILE A 369 -0.73 18.05 13.30
CA ILE A 369 -0.09 19.37 13.14
C ILE A 369 -0.43 19.98 11.77
N LEU A 370 -0.31 19.19 10.71
CA LEU A 370 -0.59 19.65 9.35
C LEU A 370 -2.08 19.94 9.14
N SER A 371 -2.97 19.20 9.81
CA SER A 371 -4.42 19.47 9.80
C SER A 371 -4.72 20.85 10.39
N VAL A 372 -4.04 21.27 11.46
CA VAL A 372 -4.18 22.62 12.03
C VAL A 372 -3.72 23.69 11.02
N PHE A 373 -2.61 23.46 10.31
CA PHE A 373 -2.13 24.42 9.29
C PHE A 373 -3.04 24.46 8.06
N ALA A 374 -3.64 23.33 7.70
CA ALA A 374 -4.65 23.26 6.65
C ALA A 374 -5.90 24.09 7.00
N GLU A 375 -6.35 24.01 8.25
CA GLU A 375 -7.46 24.83 8.74
C GLU A 375 -7.19 26.31 8.62
N GLN A 376 -5.99 26.72 9.02
CA GLN A 376 -5.55 28.11 8.95
C GLN A 376 -5.64 28.60 7.51
N CYS A 377 -5.19 27.81 6.54
CA CYS A 377 -5.28 28.14 5.11
C CYS A 377 -6.72 28.20 4.56
N GLY A 378 -7.74 27.82 5.33
CA GLY A 378 -9.15 27.82 4.92
C GLY A 378 -9.67 26.48 4.39
N PHE A 379 -8.86 25.41 4.39
CA PHE A 379 -9.35 24.08 4.05
C PHE A 379 -10.35 23.60 5.11
N LYS A 380 -11.39 22.88 4.67
CA LYS A 380 -12.50 22.40 5.52
C LYS A 380 -12.63 20.89 5.45
N ASN A 381 -13.42 20.35 6.38
CA ASN A 381 -13.68 18.92 6.55
C ASN A 381 -12.41 18.11 6.85
N HIS A 382 -11.41 18.66 7.54
CA HIS A 382 -10.14 17.98 7.88
C HIS A 382 -10.13 17.38 9.29
N GLU A 383 -10.71 18.05 10.30
CA GLU A 383 -10.63 17.61 11.70
C GLU A 383 -11.39 16.30 11.99
N THR A 384 -12.47 16.02 11.24
CA THR A 384 -13.31 14.83 11.40
C THR A 384 -13.21 13.88 10.21
N ASN A 385 -12.37 14.18 9.22
CA ASN A 385 -12.22 13.35 8.03
C ASN A 385 -10.91 12.55 8.07
N PRO A 386 -10.98 11.29 8.53
CA PRO A 386 -10.01 10.24 8.28
C PRO A 386 -9.09 10.31 7.06
N LEU A 387 -9.63 10.71 5.90
CA LEU A 387 -8.92 10.67 4.63
C LEU A 387 -7.83 11.71 4.61
N ILE A 388 -8.19 12.91 5.04
CA ILE A 388 -7.30 14.05 5.10
C ILE A 388 -6.27 13.79 6.20
N GLN A 389 -6.68 13.29 7.37
CA GLN A 389 -5.73 12.93 8.44
C GLN A 389 -4.70 11.91 7.98
N ARG A 390 -5.12 10.83 7.29
CA ARG A 390 -4.19 9.82 6.74
C ARG A 390 -3.30 10.41 5.65
N PHE A 391 -3.88 11.23 4.76
CA PHE A 391 -3.15 11.86 3.68
C PHE A 391 -2.04 12.79 4.21
N LEU A 392 -2.33 13.53 5.29
CA LEU A 392 -1.38 14.41 5.97
C LEU A 392 -0.45 13.67 6.94
N SER A 393 -0.73 12.41 7.29
CA SER A 393 0.12 11.61 8.18
C SER A 393 1.41 11.15 7.51
N VAL A 394 2.32 12.09 7.26
CA VAL A 394 3.58 11.88 6.55
C VAL A 394 4.77 11.78 7.49
N LYS A 395 5.75 10.94 7.14
CA LYS A 395 7.02 10.85 7.87
C LYS A 395 7.85 12.09 7.58
N LYS A 396 8.51 12.63 8.62
CA LYS A 396 9.41 13.79 8.49
C LYS A 396 10.46 13.62 7.38
N GLY A 397 11.02 12.43 7.24
CA GLY A 397 11.96 12.12 6.16
C GLY A 397 11.33 12.29 4.77
N SER A 398 10.11 11.81 4.56
CA SER A 398 9.40 11.94 3.27
C SER A 398 9.17 13.41 2.89
N VAL A 399 8.88 14.27 3.87
CA VAL A 399 8.70 15.72 3.65
C VAL A 399 10.01 16.40 3.28
N LEU A 400 11.12 16.04 3.95
CA LEU A 400 12.44 16.60 3.64
C LEU A 400 12.88 16.31 2.19
N TYR A 401 12.62 15.08 1.71
CA TYR A 401 12.97 14.65 0.35
C TYR A 401 11.77 14.70 -0.61
N ALA A 402 10.77 15.55 -0.34
CA ALA A 402 9.57 15.65 -1.18
C ALA A 402 9.88 16.10 -2.60
N GLY A 403 10.92 16.94 -2.79
CA GLY A 403 11.36 17.40 -4.10
C GLY A 403 11.98 16.31 -4.99
N GLU A 404 12.61 15.31 -4.37
CA GLU A 404 13.23 14.17 -5.07
C GLU A 404 12.24 13.03 -5.30
N SER A 405 11.45 12.70 -4.28
CA SER A 405 10.45 11.62 -4.35
C SER A 405 9.20 12.00 -5.13
N LYS A 406 8.95 13.30 -5.31
CA LYS A 406 7.74 13.90 -5.90
C LYS A 406 6.43 13.43 -5.28
N GLU A 407 6.41 12.83 -4.10
CA GLU A 407 5.18 12.27 -3.53
C GLU A 407 4.16 13.37 -3.19
N LEU A 408 2.99 13.34 -3.84
CA LEU A 408 1.91 14.34 -3.67
C LEU A 408 1.61 14.71 -2.21
N SER A 409 1.45 13.75 -1.29
CA SER A 409 1.16 14.07 0.12
C SER A 409 2.31 14.77 0.83
N SER A 410 3.54 14.42 0.46
CA SER A 410 4.74 15.01 1.04
C SER A 410 4.94 16.43 0.48
N LEU A 411 4.65 16.67 -0.80
CA LEU A 411 4.61 18.01 -1.39
C LEU A 411 3.51 18.88 -0.75
N VAL A 412 2.29 18.36 -0.57
CA VAL A 412 1.22 19.08 0.12
C VAL A 412 1.61 19.44 1.55
N ALA A 413 2.27 18.53 2.28
CA ALA A 413 2.79 18.82 3.61
C ALA A 413 3.86 19.92 3.60
N VAL A 414 4.76 19.93 2.63
CA VAL A 414 5.74 21.02 2.41
C VAL A 414 5.02 22.36 2.25
N HIS A 415 4.00 22.42 1.40
CA HIS A 415 3.26 23.65 1.15
C HIS A 415 2.45 24.16 2.34
N LEU A 416 1.88 23.28 3.16
CA LEU A 416 1.24 23.68 4.41
C LEU A 416 2.23 24.26 5.42
N LEU A 417 3.45 23.71 5.48
CA LEU A 417 4.53 24.26 6.31
C LEU A 417 5.01 25.62 5.80
N MET A 418 5.08 25.81 4.48
CA MET A 418 5.48 27.09 3.88
C MET A 418 4.39 28.15 4.02
N ALA A 419 3.13 27.79 3.79
CA ALA A 419 1.98 28.68 3.98
C ALA A 419 1.84 29.17 5.43
N LYS A 420 2.35 28.39 6.40
CA LYS A 420 2.42 28.81 7.80
C LYS A 420 3.40 29.97 8.03
N GLU A 421 4.45 30.08 7.22
CA GLU A 421 5.51 31.09 7.33
C GLU A 421 5.22 32.33 6.47
N ILE A 422 4.44 32.20 5.38
CA ILE A 422 4.09 33.31 4.46
C ILE A 422 2.60 33.35 4.09
N SER A 423 1.98 34.53 4.24
CA SER A 423 0.56 34.77 3.96
C SER A 423 0.21 34.81 2.48
N GLU A 424 1.17 35.13 1.62
CA GLU A 424 1.00 35.23 0.16
C GLU A 424 1.07 33.85 -0.52
N HIS A 425 1.33 32.77 0.24
CA HIS A 425 1.45 31.44 -0.34
C HIS A 425 0.14 30.99 -1.01
N PRO A 426 0.18 30.37 -2.22
CA PRO A 426 -1.02 30.00 -2.99
C PRO A 426 -2.06 29.14 -2.24
N PHE A 427 -1.62 28.40 -1.21
CA PHE A 427 -2.49 27.55 -0.38
C PHE A 427 -3.56 28.33 0.39
N TRP A 428 -3.32 29.59 0.75
CA TRP A 428 -4.34 30.46 1.35
C TRP A 428 -5.49 30.71 0.38
N LYS A 429 -5.17 31.08 -0.86
CA LYS A 429 -6.17 31.29 -1.92
C LYS A 429 -6.89 29.98 -2.25
N LEU A 430 -6.18 28.86 -2.32
CA LEU A 430 -6.74 27.54 -2.58
C LEU A 430 -7.69 27.08 -1.47
N GLY A 431 -7.35 27.27 -0.19
CA GLY A 431 -8.23 26.89 0.91
C GLY A 431 -9.49 27.73 0.95
N GLU A 432 -9.40 29.03 0.66
CA GLU A 432 -10.58 29.91 0.57
C GLU A 432 -11.52 29.50 -0.59
N LYS A 433 -10.98 29.28 -1.79
CA LYS A 433 -11.78 29.00 -3.00
C LYS A 433 -12.17 27.53 -3.16
N ILE A 434 -11.39 26.62 -2.60
CA ILE A 434 -11.56 25.18 -2.71
C ILE A 434 -11.34 24.51 -1.33
N PRO A 435 -12.24 24.73 -0.35
CA PRO A 435 -12.06 24.19 1.00
C PRO A 435 -11.85 22.67 1.05
N GLN A 436 -12.43 21.93 0.11
CA GLN A 436 -12.35 20.47 -0.04
C GLN A 436 -11.15 19.96 -0.85
N LEU A 437 -10.18 20.80 -1.20
CA LEU A 437 -9.06 20.43 -2.06
C LEU A 437 -8.22 19.28 -1.50
N LEU A 438 -7.98 19.26 -0.18
CA LEU A 438 -7.22 18.18 0.46
C LEU A 438 -7.93 16.83 0.34
N LEU A 439 -9.27 16.84 0.36
CA LEU A 439 -10.06 15.65 0.11
C LEU A 439 -9.86 15.17 -1.33
N PHE A 440 -9.88 16.10 -2.30
CA PHE A 440 -9.61 15.79 -3.71
C PHE A 440 -8.21 15.18 -3.89
N PHE A 441 -7.15 15.76 -3.33
CA PHE A 441 -5.80 15.19 -3.39
C PHE A 441 -5.72 13.80 -2.76
N SER A 442 -6.40 13.59 -1.62
CA SER A 442 -6.46 12.27 -0.98
C SER A 442 -7.13 11.22 -1.87
N HIS A 443 -8.21 11.57 -2.57
CA HIS A 443 -8.91 10.66 -3.48
C HIS A 443 -8.07 10.35 -4.71
N LEU A 444 -7.48 11.37 -5.32
CA LEU A 444 -6.61 11.20 -6.47
C LEU A 444 -5.42 10.29 -6.15
N LYS A 445 -4.76 10.47 -4.99
CA LYS A 445 -3.70 9.57 -4.52
C LYS A 445 -4.19 8.13 -4.34
N THR A 446 -5.40 7.95 -3.79
CA THR A 446 -5.99 6.61 -3.60
C THR A 446 -6.27 5.93 -4.95
N LYS A 447 -6.85 6.66 -5.91
CA LYS A 447 -7.12 6.17 -7.27
C LYS A 447 -5.84 5.85 -8.02
N ARG A 448 -4.81 6.70 -7.92
CA ARG A 448 -3.48 6.44 -8.49
C ARG A 448 -2.86 5.17 -7.93
N ASN A 449 -2.93 4.95 -6.62
CA ASN A 449 -2.42 3.71 -6.03
C ASN A 449 -3.19 2.48 -6.53
N LYS A 450 -4.52 2.59 -6.68
CA LYS A 450 -5.34 1.52 -7.28
C LYS A 450 -5.03 1.31 -8.77
N SER A 451 -4.71 2.35 -9.52
CA SER A 451 -4.34 2.22 -10.95
C SER A 451 -2.94 1.62 -11.14
N SER A 452 -2.02 1.83 -10.20
CA SER A 452 -0.67 1.24 -10.21
C SER A 452 -0.64 -0.23 -9.79
N HIS A 453 -1.68 -0.75 -9.13
CA HIS A 453 -1.80 -2.16 -8.75
C HIS A 453 -2.77 -2.87 -9.70
N SER A 454 -2.46 -4.09 -10.13
CA SER A 454 -3.38 -4.95 -10.91
C SER A 454 -4.56 -5.47 -10.08
N SER A 455 -5.05 -4.68 -9.13
CA SER A 455 -6.33 -4.92 -8.50
C SER A 455 -7.39 -4.78 -9.58
N GLY A 456 -8.30 -5.73 -9.73
CA GLY A 456 -9.43 -5.70 -10.68
C GLY A 456 -10.46 -4.61 -10.37
N VAL A 457 -9.99 -3.39 -10.14
CA VAL A 457 -10.76 -2.17 -9.89
C VAL A 457 -11.09 -1.56 -11.25
N GLU A 458 -12.37 -1.44 -11.51
CA GLU A 458 -12.89 -0.83 -12.73
C GLU A 458 -13.02 0.68 -12.53
N PHE A 459 -12.56 1.45 -13.52
CA PHE A 459 -12.70 2.90 -13.57
C PHE A 459 -13.72 3.30 -14.65
N HIS A 460 -14.65 4.19 -14.30
CA HIS A 460 -15.64 4.71 -15.25
C HIS A 460 -15.38 6.18 -15.53
N PHE A 461 -15.17 6.53 -16.81
CA PHE A 461 -14.83 7.90 -17.21
C PHE A 461 -15.89 8.92 -16.84
N LYS A 462 -17.19 8.57 -16.89
CA LYS A 462 -18.29 9.46 -16.47
C LYS A 462 -18.12 9.99 -15.05
N ASN A 463 -17.48 9.22 -14.16
CA ASN A 463 -17.27 9.62 -12.77
C ASN A 463 -16.07 10.56 -12.61
N GLU A 464 -15.19 10.62 -13.62
CA GLU A 464 -13.96 11.43 -13.64
C GLU A 464 -13.92 12.44 -14.79
N GLU A 465 -15.04 12.65 -15.50
CA GLU A 465 -15.09 13.53 -16.68
C GLU A 465 -14.60 14.96 -16.35
N MET A 466 -14.87 15.40 -15.12
CA MET A 466 -14.47 16.72 -14.61
C MET A 466 -13.06 16.75 -14.01
N LEU A 467 -12.34 15.62 -13.93
CA LEU A 467 -11.00 15.58 -13.31
C LEU A 467 -10.01 16.49 -14.06
N PHE A 468 -10.04 16.52 -15.39
CA PHE A 468 -9.19 17.38 -16.21
C PHE A 468 -9.40 18.86 -15.90
N ALA A 469 -10.65 19.30 -15.86
CA ALA A 469 -11.02 20.66 -15.49
C ALA A 469 -10.59 21.00 -14.06
N LYS A 470 -10.77 20.07 -13.11
CA LYS A 470 -10.33 20.23 -11.71
C LYS A 470 -8.81 20.39 -11.60
N VAL A 471 -8.03 19.60 -12.35
CA VAL A 471 -6.56 19.70 -12.39
C VAL A 471 -6.13 21.06 -12.92
N MET A 472 -6.69 21.51 -14.06
CA MET A 472 -6.38 22.82 -14.64
C MET A 472 -6.76 23.97 -13.71
N TYR A 473 -7.91 23.89 -13.04
CA TYR A 473 -8.35 24.90 -12.07
C TYR A 473 -7.42 25.00 -10.85
N VAL A 474 -6.92 23.87 -10.35
CA VAL A 474 -5.94 23.87 -9.25
C VAL A 474 -4.60 24.46 -9.73
N ILE A 475 -4.18 24.13 -10.96
CA ILE A 475 -2.93 24.66 -11.56
C ILE A 475 -2.99 26.17 -11.75
N SER A 476 -4.10 26.71 -12.27
CA SER A 476 -4.27 28.16 -12.45
C SER A 476 -4.22 28.94 -11.14
N MET A 477 -4.56 28.27 -10.02
CA MET A 477 -4.48 28.86 -8.69
C MET A 477 -3.12 28.69 -8.01
N LEU A 478 -2.38 27.63 -8.35
CA LEU A 478 -1.04 27.37 -7.82
C LEU A 478 0.03 28.23 -8.50
N LEU A 479 -0.02 28.34 -9.82
CA LEU A 479 0.97 29.03 -10.62
C LEU A 479 0.57 30.49 -10.85
N SER A 480 1.56 31.37 -10.87
CA SER A 480 1.31 32.81 -11.00
C SER A 480 0.93 33.18 -12.43
N ASN A 481 0.07 34.20 -12.58
CA ASN A 481 -0.32 34.81 -13.86
C ASN A 481 -1.02 33.86 -14.85
N LEU A 482 -1.78 32.88 -14.35
CA LEU A 482 -2.66 32.06 -15.17
C LEU A 482 -4.11 32.45 -14.92
N ASP A 483 -4.90 32.48 -15.99
CA ASP A 483 -6.35 32.59 -15.92
C ASP A 483 -7.02 31.20 -15.88
N PHE A 484 -8.35 31.18 -15.72
CA PHE A 484 -9.14 29.95 -15.89
C PHE A 484 -10.47 30.26 -16.56
N HIS A 485 -10.59 29.87 -17.83
CA HIS A 485 -11.78 30.06 -18.65
C HIS A 485 -12.21 28.72 -19.25
N TYR A 486 -13.10 28.01 -18.56
CA TYR A 486 -13.60 26.71 -19.00
C TYR A 486 -15.07 26.82 -19.45
N GLU A 487 -15.39 26.35 -20.65
CA GLU A 487 -16.68 26.60 -21.32
C GLU A 487 -17.91 25.94 -20.65
N LYS A 488 -17.72 24.90 -19.82
CA LYS A 488 -18.81 24.24 -19.06
C LYS A 488 -19.04 24.95 -17.72
N ASP A 489 -20.27 24.91 -17.19
CA ASP A 489 -20.61 25.31 -15.81
C ASP A 489 -19.78 24.51 -14.77
N PHE A 490 -18.54 24.95 -14.57
CA PHE A 490 -17.56 24.25 -13.75
C PHE A 490 -17.83 24.54 -12.28
N THR A 491 -18.09 23.49 -11.50
CA THR A 491 -18.11 23.54 -10.05
C THR A 491 -17.12 22.53 -9.47
N PHE A 492 -16.29 22.98 -8.52
CA PHE A 492 -15.36 22.09 -7.83
C PHE A 492 -16.11 21.34 -6.72
N GLN A 493 -16.81 20.25 -7.06
CA GLN A 493 -17.50 19.38 -6.10
C GLN A 493 -16.88 17.96 -6.10
N PRO A 494 -16.72 17.28 -4.95
CA PRO A 494 -16.35 15.86 -4.90
C PRO A 494 -17.40 14.99 -5.62
N SER A 495 -17.03 13.84 -6.20
CA SER A 495 -18.02 12.95 -6.83
C SER A 495 -18.73 12.06 -5.79
N GLU A 496 -19.95 11.58 -6.07
CA GLU A 496 -20.68 10.65 -5.19
C GLU A 496 -19.94 9.31 -4.96
N GLU A 497 -19.02 8.93 -5.86
CA GLU A 497 -18.17 7.73 -5.69
C GLU A 497 -16.93 7.96 -4.81
N ASP A 498 -16.43 9.20 -4.72
CA ASP A 498 -15.38 9.57 -3.77
C ASP A 498 -15.87 9.31 -2.32
N GLU A 499 -17.15 9.59 -2.06
CA GLU A 499 -17.81 9.26 -0.80
C GLU A 499 -17.96 7.75 -0.54
N ARG A 500 -18.00 6.89 -1.57
CA ARG A 500 -18.07 5.42 -1.37
C ARG A 500 -16.73 4.79 -0.95
N SER A 501 -15.59 5.46 -1.15
CA SER A 501 -14.26 5.02 -0.66
C SER A 501 -14.10 5.08 0.87
N ILE A 502 -15.11 5.63 1.56
CA ILE A 502 -15.21 5.77 3.01
C ILE A 502 -15.38 4.41 3.70
N ASP A 503 -15.95 3.40 3.04
CA ASP A 503 -16.28 2.09 3.65
C ASP A 503 -15.08 1.30 4.15
N GLN A 504 -14.05 1.14 3.31
CA GLN A 504 -12.82 0.41 3.67
C GLN A 504 -12.03 1.13 4.77
N LYS A 505 -12.23 2.45 4.89
CA LYS A 505 -11.47 3.28 5.83
C LYS A 505 -12.16 3.37 7.18
N LEU A 506 -13.49 3.48 7.21
CA LEU A 506 -14.27 3.31 8.44
C LEU A 506 -13.99 1.98 9.13
N TYR A 507 -13.78 0.90 8.36
CA TYR A 507 -13.39 -0.39 8.91
C TYR A 507 -12.03 -0.35 9.60
N TYR A 508 -11.05 0.35 9.00
CA TYR A 508 -9.73 0.56 9.61
C TYR A 508 -9.77 1.47 10.85
N PHE A 509 -10.66 2.46 10.91
CA PHE A 509 -10.87 3.25 12.14
C PHE A 509 -11.49 2.41 13.24
N ALA A 510 -12.49 1.60 12.90
CA ALA A 510 -13.05 0.64 13.83
C ALA A 510 -11.95 -0.28 14.40
N GLU A 511 -11.05 -0.79 13.55
CA GLU A 511 -9.91 -1.60 13.99
C GLU A 511 -8.98 -0.87 14.97
N ASN A 512 -8.60 0.37 14.65
CA ASN A 512 -7.74 1.17 15.52
C ASN A 512 -8.42 1.58 16.83
N GLU A 513 -9.70 1.96 16.80
CA GLU A 513 -10.45 2.33 18.00
C GLU A 513 -10.64 1.13 18.94
N ILE A 514 -10.92 -0.05 18.39
CA ILE A 514 -10.93 -1.29 19.17
C ILE A 514 -9.56 -1.58 19.78
N TYR A 515 -8.48 -1.40 19.01
CA TYR A 515 -7.13 -1.55 19.54
C TYR A 515 -6.82 -0.58 20.69
N LYS A 516 -7.22 0.70 20.56
CA LYS A 516 -7.03 1.71 21.62
C LYS A 516 -7.82 1.41 22.89
N LYS A 517 -9.09 1.01 22.75
CA LYS A 517 -10.00 0.81 23.89
C LYS A 517 -9.76 -0.51 24.61
N VAL A 518 -9.57 -1.59 23.86
CA VAL A 518 -9.50 -2.96 24.42
C VAL A 518 -8.06 -3.46 24.55
N GLY A 519 -7.11 -2.81 23.87
CA GLY A 519 -5.68 -3.11 23.98
C GLY A 519 -5.31 -4.50 23.45
N THR A 520 -4.24 -5.07 23.99
CA THR A 520 -3.72 -6.38 23.56
C THR A 520 -4.54 -7.57 24.09
N VAL A 521 -5.58 -7.34 24.90
CA VAL A 521 -6.42 -8.39 25.51
C VAL A 521 -7.05 -9.27 24.43
N VAL A 522 -7.52 -8.66 23.34
CA VAL A 522 -8.21 -9.36 22.24
C VAL A 522 -7.28 -10.04 21.24
N GLN A 523 -5.96 -9.84 21.31
CA GLN A 523 -5.01 -10.50 20.39
C GLN A 523 -5.02 -12.03 20.51
N ALA A 524 -5.34 -12.56 21.70
CA ALA A 524 -5.49 -13.99 21.92
C ALA A 524 -6.85 -14.54 21.45
N PHE A 525 -7.77 -13.67 21.00
CA PHE A 525 -9.14 -13.98 20.63
C PHE A 525 -9.53 -13.29 19.30
N PRO A 526 -8.94 -13.69 18.16
CA PRO A 526 -9.08 -12.98 16.88
C PRO A 526 -10.52 -12.89 16.37
N GLN A 527 -11.37 -13.89 16.66
CA GLN A 527 -12.79 -13.86 16.30
C GLN A 527 -13.54 -12.74 17.05
N ILE A 528 -13.31 -12.60 18.36
CA ILE A 528 -13.91 -11.54 19.19
C ILE A 528 -13.38 -10.18 18.75
N GLN A 529 -12.09 -10.08 18.41
CA GLN A 529 -11.51 -8.87 17.85
C GLN A 529 -12.24 -8.45 16.57
N SER A 530 -12.39 -9.34 15.59
CA SER A 530 -13.09 -9.04 14.33
C SER A 530 -14.53 -8.57 14.58
N LEU A 531 -15.26 -9.27 15.45
CA LEU A 531 -16.65 -8.92 15.74
C LEU A 531 -16.78 -7.55 16.43
N LEU A 532 -15.84 -7.18 17.29
CA LEU A 532 -15.79 -5.85 17.90
C LEU A 532 -15.50 -4.75 16.85
N VAL A 533 -14.65 -5.04 15.87
CA VAL A 533 -14.42 -4.13 14.74
C VAL A 533 -15.71 -3.96 13.93
N ASP A 534 -16.45 -5.04 13.68
CA ASP A 534 -17.73 -4.95 12.97
C ASP A 534 -18.77 -4.13 13.75
N VAL A 535 -18.84 -4.27 15.08
CA VAL A 535 -19.69 -3.44 15.96
C VAL A 535 -19.31 -1.96 15.83
N GLU A 536 -18.02 -1.64 15.93
CA GLU A 536 -17.55 -0.27 15.88
C GLU A 536 -17.76 0.35 14.50
N TYR A 537 -17.53 -0.41 13.44
CA TYR A 537 -17.81 -0.01 12.08
C TYR A 537 -19.30 0.26 11.85
N SER A 538 -20.18 -0.63 12.31
CA SER A 538 -21.64 -0.45 12.21
C SER A 538 -22.15 0.73 13.03
N LYS A 539 -21.53 1.00 14.18
CA LYS A 539 -21.80 2.20 14.99
C LYS A 539 -21.45 3.47 14.22
N LEU A 540 -20.23 3.56 13.70
CA LEU A 540 -19.75 4.72 12.91
C LEU A 540 -20.63 4.98 11.68
N LYS A 541 -21.10 3.92 11.02
CA LYS A 541 -22.01 4.02 9.87
C LYS A 541 -23.48 4.23 10.20
N LYS A 542 -23.86 4.17 11.47
CA LYS A 542 -25.26 4.17 11.91
C LYS A 542 -26.10 3.06 11.25
N LYS A 543 -25.49 1.90 10.96
CA LYS A 543 -26.18 0.76 10.32
C LYS A 543 -27.24 0.17 11.24
N ASN A 544 -28.30 -0.36 10.65
CA ASN A 544 -29.34 -1.12 11.36
C ASN A 544 -28.83 -2.49 11.84
N SER A 545 -27.65 -2.91 11.38
CA SER A 545 -27.04 -4.18 11.77
C SER A 545 -26.31 -4.13 13.11
N PHE A 546 -26.07 -2.93 13.69
CA PHE A 546 -25.28 -2.75 14.93
C PHE A 546 -25.62 -3.75 16.05
N LEU A 547 -26.92 -3.95 16.31
CA LEU A 547 -27.38 -4.88 17.36
C LEU A 547 -27.11 -6.35 17.02
N VAL A 548 -27.12 -6.70 15.73
CA VAL A 548 -26.74 -8.04 15.25
C VAL A 548 -25.26 -8.28 15.52
N GLU A 549 -24.39 -7.33 15.20
CA GLU A 549 -22.96 -7.49 15.49
C GLU A 549 -22.68 -7.52 17.00
N ALA A 550 -23.35 -6.66 17.79
CA ALA A 550 -23.25 -6.67 19.25
C ALA A 550 -23.70 -8.01 19.85
N THR A 551 -24.77 -8.61 19.29
CA THR A 551 -25.24 -9.93 19.70
C THR A 551 -24.20 -11.00 19.41
N ARG A 552 -23.54 -10.96 18.24
CA ARG A 552 -22.50 -11.94 17.87
C ARG A 552 -21.30 -11.87 18.83
N VAL A 553 -20.88 -10.66 19.24
CA VAL A 553 -19.84 -10.51 20.26
C VAL A 553 -20.26 -11.20 21.57
N MET A 554 -21.48 -10.95 22.06
CA MET A 554 -21.96 -11.57 23.29
C MET A 554 -22.13 -13.09 23.18
N GLU A 555 -22.62 -13.59 22.05
CA GLU A 555 -22.76 -15.02 21.80
C GLU A 555 -21.40 -15.72 21.82
N GLU A 556 -20.37 -15.10 21.27
CA GLU A 556 -19.00 -15.64 21.27
C GLU A 556 -18.39 -15.63 22.68
N LEU A 557 -18.61 -14.57 23.46
CA LEU A 557 -18.20 -14.51 24.87
C LEU A 557 -18.89 -15.60 25.71
N LEU A 558 -20.20 -15.81 25.51
CA LEU A 558 -20.94 -16.89 26.17
C LEU A 558 -20.48 -18.27 25.67
N THR A 559 -20.14 -18.43 24.39
CA THR A 559 -19.55 -19.68 23.86
C THR A 559 -18.27 -20.01 24.61
N ALA A 560 -17.36 -19.05 24.73
CA ALA A 560 -16.11 -19.21 25.46
C ALA A 560 -16.36 -19.57 26.94
N LEU A 561 -17.25 -18.84 27.61
CA LEU A 561 -17.62 -19.08 29.00
C LEU A 561 -18.21 -20.49 29.19
N GLY A 562 -19.16 -20.85 28.34
CA GLY A 562 -19.90 -22.11 28.44
C GLY A 562 -19.05 -23.35 28.22
N LYS A 563 -17.95 -23.28 27.45
CA LYS A 563 -16.97 -24.38 27.33
C LYS A 563 -16.38 -24.82 28.68
N LYS A 564 -16.40 -23.94 29.69
CA LYS A 564 -15.88 -24.22 31.04
C LYS A 564 -16.98 -24.38 32.09
N THR A 565 -18.19 -23.90 31.82
CA THR A 565 -19.24 -23.80 32.84
C THR A 565 -20.46 -24.64 32.55
N VAL A 566 -20.77 -24.94 31.27
CA VAL A 566 -21.99 -25.68 30.91
C VAL A 566 -21.83 -27.15 31.26
N ILE A 567 -22.84 -27.68 31.97
CA ILE A 567 -22.94 -29.05 32.45
C ILE A 567 -24.25 -29.61 31.89
N GLU A 568 -24.19 -30.69 31.12
CA GLU A 568 -25.34 -31.23 30.39
C GLU A 568 -26.47 -31.66 31.34
N GLU A 569 -26.14 -32.18 32.52
CA GLU A 569 -27.08 -32.62 33.56
C GLU A 569 -27.93 -31.48 34.11
N ALA A 570 -27.47 -30.23 34.01
CA ALA A 570 -28.22 -29.06 34.46
C ALA A 570 -29.55 -28.87 33.72
N ARG A 571 -29.68 -29.44 32.52
CA ARG A 571 -30.96 -29.45 31.77
C ARG A 571 -32.13 -30.07 32.54
N MET A 572 -31.85 -30.97 33.50
CA MET A 572 -32.90 -31.62 34.30
C MET A 572 -33.60 -30.65 35.26
N HIS A 573 -32.98 -29.50 35.55
CA HIS A 573 -33.53 -28.47 36.43
C HIS A 573 -34.36 -27.41 35.68
N VAL A 574 -34.41 -27.49 34.34
CA VAL A 574 -35.23 -26.59 33.51
C VAL A 574 -36.70 -26.92 33.73
N GLN A 575 -37.45 -25.92 34.16
CA GLN A 575 -38.88 -25.98 34.44
C GLN A 575 -39.70 -25.87 33.15
N LYS A 576 -40.90 -26.48 33.17
CA LYS A 576 -41.83 -26.48 32.04
C LYS A 576 -42.42 -25.09 31.72
N LYS A 577 -42.51 -24.20 32.71
CA LYS A 577 -42.97 -22.82 32.53
C LYS A 577 -41.77 -21.88 32.56
N ALA A 578 -41.77 -20.90 31.66
CA ALA A 578 -40.65 -19.96 31.52
C ALA A 578 -40.45 -19.10 32.79
N THR A 579 -41.54 -18.65 33.43
CA THR A 579 -41.53 -17.88 34.69
C THR A 579 -40.91 -18.64 35.86
N ASP A 580 -41.09 -19.97 35.89
CA ASP A 580 -40.60 -20.82 36.97
C ASP A 580 -39.07 -20.99 36.87
N ASN A 581 -38.51 -20.91 35.65
CA ASN A 581 -37.06 -20.94 35.43
C ASN A 581 -36.37 -19.74 36.09
N LEU A 582 -36.90 -18.52 35.89
CA LEU A 582 -36.33 -17.31 36.50
C LEU A 582 -36.45 -17.35 38.03
N SER A 583 -37.59 -17.81 38.53
CA SER A 583 -37.82 -17.96 39.98
C SER A 583 -36.83 -18.94 40.62
N TYR A 584 -36.52 -20.03 39.92
CA TYR A 584 -35.51 -21.00 40.34
C TYR A 584 -34.09 -20.40 40.37
N LEU A 585 -33.73 -19.62 39.35
CA LEU A 585 -32.39 -19.03 39.20
C LEU A 585 -32.15 -17.82 40.13
N ARG A 586 -33.20 -17.12 40.58
CA ARG A 586 -33.07 -15.81 41.26
C ARG A 586 -32.07 -15.81 42.42
N LYS A 587 -32.36 -16.59 43.46
CA LYS A 587 -31.55 -16.60 44.69
C LYS A 587 -30.12 -17.08 44.45
N PRO A 588 -29.88 -18.21 43.74
CA PRO A 588 -28.52 -18.66 43.45
C PRO A 588 -27.67 -17.62 42.69
N ILE A 589 -28.24 -16.97 41.68
CA ILE A 589 -27.52 -16.01 40.85
C ILE A 589 -27.22 -14.71 41.62
N GLN A 590 -28.17 -14.22 42.42
CA GLN A 590 -27.96 -13.06 43.29
C GLN A 590 -26.90 -13.34 44.37
N LEU A 591 -26.86 -14.55 44.95
CA LEU A 591 -25.86 -14.94 45.96
C LEU A 591 -24.44 -14.98 45.39
N LEU A 592 -24.28 -15.19 44.08
CA LEU A 592 -22.98 -15.12 43.42
C LEU A 592 -22.49 -13.68 43.19
N GLY A 593 -23.37 -12.68 43.33
CA GLY A 593 -23.05 -11.27 43.18
C GLY A 593 -23.45 -10.66 41.83
N PHE A 594 -24.16 -11.40 40.96
CA PHE A 594 -24.72 -10.80 39.74
C PHE A 594 -25.96 -9.97 40.05
N GLU A 595 -26.12 -8.86 39.33
CA GLU A 595 -27.35 -8.08 39.36
C GLU A 595 -28.44 -8.81 38.56
N PHE A 596 -29.43 -9.34 39.28
CA PHE A 596 -30.49 -10.16 38.69
C PHE A 596 -31.85 -9.85 39.32
N GLU A 597 -32.46 -8.75 38.89
CA GLU A 597 -33.82 -8.36 39.29
C GLU A 597 -34.83 -8.75 38.22
N ILE A 598 -35.63 -9.78 38.51
CA ILE A 598 -36.60 -10.35 37.55
C ILE A 598 -37.58 -9.29 37.06
N GLU A 599 -37.96 -8.36 37.94
CA GLU A 599 -38.92 -7.30 37.67
C GLU A 599 -38.42 -6.27 36.64
N GLN A 600 -37.11 -6.24 36.35
CA GLN A 600 -36.48 -5.37 35.36
C GLN A 600 -36.15 -6.10 34.05
N LEU A 601 -36.41 -7.41 33.97
CA LEU A 601 -36.14 -8.18 32.76
C LEU A 601 -37.26 -8.00 31.73
N PRO A 602 -36.92 -7.94 30.43
CA PRO A 602 -37.90 -7.81 29.36
C PRO A 602 -38.65 -9.11 29.09
N ASP A 603 -39.88 -8.99 28.59
CA ASP A 603 -40.76 -10.13 28.26
C ASP A 603 -40.11 -11.12 27.28
N SER A 604 -39.25 -10.63 26.39
CA SER A 604 -38.49 -11.42 25.42
C SER A 604 -37.54 -12.43 26.08
N PHE A 605 -37.00 -12.09 27.26
CA PHE A 605 -36.14 -12.96 28.06
C PHE A 605 -36.94 -13.81 29.05
N ILE A 606 -38.05 -13.28 29.59
CA ILE A 606 -38.94 -14.00 30.51
C ILE A 606 -39.61 -15.19 29.82
N ASN A 607 -40.03 -15.04 28.57
CA ASN A 607 -40.84 -16.02 27.85
C ASN A 607 -40.02 -16.97 26.95
N VAL A 608 -38.72 -17.15 27.21
CA VAL A 608 -37.88 -18.07 26.43
C VAL A 608 -38.42 -19.50 26.57
N ASN A 609 -38.66 -20.14 25.42
CA ASN A 609 -39.21 -21.50 25.37
C ASN A 609 -38.27 -22.49 26.08
N PRO A 610 -38.74 -23.22 27.12
CA PRO A 610 -37.92 -24.18 27.87
C PRO A 610 -37.27 -25.26 26.99
N ASN A 611 -37.91 -25.68 25.90
CA ASN A 611 -37.31 -26.65 24.97
C ASN A 611 -36.08 -26.07 24.26
N LYS A 612 -36.06 -24.76 23.96
CA LYS A 612 -34.86 -24.11 23.40
C LYS A 612 -33.73 -24.07 24.42
N ILE A 613 -34.05 -23.86 25.71
CA ILE A 613 -33.06 -23.92 26.80
C ILE A 613 -32.50 -25.34 26.91
N ILE A 614 -33.36 -26.36 26.96
CA ILE A 614 -32.94 -27.77 27.04
C ILE A 614 -32.05 -28.16 25.86
N ASN A 615 -32.42 -27.76 24.64
CA ASN A 615 -31.63 -28.04 23.44
C ASN A 615 -30.25 -27.38 23.48
N SER A 616 -30.12 -26.20 24.12
CA SER A 616 -28.85 -25.49 24.21
C SER A 616 -27.79 -26.18 25.06
N PHE A 617 -28.15 -27.13 25.93
CA PHE A 617 -27.17 -27.97 26.62
C PHE A 617 -26.53 -29.02 25.69
N ARG A 618 -27.21 -29.40 24.61
CA ARG A 618 -26.70 -30.37 23.62
C ARG A 618 -25.97 -29.69 22.47
N ASP A 619 -26.52 -28.58 22.00
CA ASP A 619 -25.98 -27.81 20.88
C ASP A 619 -25.73 -26.36 21.31
N PHE A 620 -24.78 -26.21 22.23
CA PHE A 620 -24.52 -24.93 22.88
C PHE A 620 -23.98 -23.88 21.91
N GLU A 621 -23.03 -24.24 21.05
CA GLU A 621 -22.37 -23.28 20.14
C GLU A 621 -23.36 -22.65 19.15
N ASN A 622 -24.33 -23.41 18.64
CA ASN A 622 -25.32 -22.94 17.66
C ASN A 622 -26.60 -22.36 18.29
N SER A 623 -26.68 -22.31 19.62
CA SER A 623 -27.85 -21.77 20.31
C SER A 623 -27.90 -20.25 20.32
N VAL A 624 -29.11 -19.70 20.36
CA VAL A 624 -29.33 -18.25 20.44
C VAL A 624 -28.85 -17.67 21.78
N LEU A 625 -28.45 -16.40 21.79
CA LEU A 625 -27.95 -15.66 22.96
C LEU A 625 -28.69 -15.97 24.28
N SER A 626 -30.02 -15.81 24.31
CA SER A 626 -30.80 -16.03 25.54
C SER A 626 -30.72 -17.48 26.03
N ALA A 627 -30.74 -18.46 25.12
CA ALA A 627 -30.67 -19.87 25.49
C ALA A 627 -29.28 -20.24 26.02
N LYS A 628 -28.21 -19.74 25.41
CA LYS A 628 -26.83 -19.87 25.92
C LYS A 628 -26.71 -19.32 27.33
N LEU A 629 -27.27 -18.14 27.58
CA LEU A 629 -27.24 -17.52 28.89
C LEU A 629 -27.98 -18.38 29.93
N TYR A 630 -29.19 -18.84 29.64
CA TYR A 630 -29.91 -19.75 30.54
C TYR A 630 -29.13 -21.03 30.83
N ALA A 631 -28.52 -21.66 29.82
CA ALA A 631 -27.73 -22.87 30.03
C ALA A 631 -26.57 -22.64 31.01
N ILE A 632 -25.83 -21.53 30.85
CA ILE A 632 -24.77 -21.15 31.80
C ILE A 632 -25.34 -20.92 33.20
N LEU A 633 -26.43 -20.15 33.34
CA LEU A 633 -27.02 -19.84 34.65
C LEU A 633 -27.45 -21.12 35.39
N PHE A 634 -28.11 -22.06 34.72
CA PHE A 634 -28.50 -23.35 35.30
C PHE A 634 -27.29 -24.23 35.65
N SER A 635 -26.24 -24.25 34.83
CA SER A 635 -25.05 -25.04 35.17
C SER A 635 -24.30 -24.47 36.37
N VAL A 636 -24.29 -23.14 36.52
CA VAL A 636 -23.68 -22.46 37.66
C VAL A 636 -24.42 -22.78 38.97
N THR A 637 -25.74 -22.98 38.96
CA THR A 637 -26.47 -23.40 40.17
C THR A 637 -26.13 -24.82 40.62
N MET A 638 -25.62 -25.66 39.71
CA MET A 638 -25.16 -27.01 40.06
C MET A 638 -23.71 -27.03 40.52
N LYS A 639 -22.83 -26.26 39.86
CA LYS A 639 -21.41 -26.20 40.18
C LYS A 639 -20.91 -24.78 40.04
N GLU A 640 -20.68 -24.16 41.18
CA GLU A 640 -19.98 -22.90 41.24
C GLU A 640 -18.52 -23.08 40.80
N THR A 641 -18.02 -22.16 39.99
CA THR A 641 -16.62 -22.12 39.58
C THR A 641 -16.01 -20.81 40.05
N GLU A 642 -14.71 -20.82 40.39
CA GLU A 642 -13.98 -19.59 40.74
C GLU A 642 -14.01 -18.56 39.60
N LEU A 643 -14.03 -19.04 38.35
CA LEU A 643 -14.20 -18.20 37.17
C LEU A 643 -15.49 -17.38 37.24
N ILE A 644 -16.62 -18.00 37.58
CA ILE A 644 -17.92 -17.33 37.64
C ILE A 644 -18.01 -16.38 38.85
N LYS A 645 -17.39 -16.74 39.98
CA LYS A 645 -17.31 -15.85 41.15
C LYS A 645 -16.48 -14.61 40.90
N GLU A 646 -15.36 -14.73 40.18
CA GLU A 646 -14.54 -13.59 39.76
C GLU A 646 -15.30 -12.74 38.73
N LEU A 647 -15.99 -13.37 37.78
CA LEU A 647 -16.84 -12.66 36.81
C LEU A 647 -17.95 -11.83 37.48
N ALA A 648 -18.69 -12.42 38.43
CA ALA A 648 -19.78 -11.74 39.13
C ALA A 648 -19.28 -10.54 39.95
N ARG A 649 -18.09 -10.66 40.54
CA ARG A 649 -17.46 -9.58 41.32
C ARG A 649 -17.01 -8.41 40.46
N ASP A 650 -16.38 -8.71 39.31
CA ASP A 650 -15.77 -7.69 38.46
C ASP A 650 -16.77 -7.06 37.47
N ILE A 651 -17.83 -7.80 37.13
CA ILE A 651 -18.86 -7.44 36.14
C ILE A 651 -20.26 -7.88 36.62
N PRO A 652 -20.80 -7.28 37.69
CA PRO A 652 -22.10 -7.68 38.25
C PRO A 652 -23.26 -7.49 37.24
N GLN A 653 -23.17 -6.48 36.35
CA GLN A 653 -24.16 -6.21 35.30
C GLN A 653 -24.05 -7.11 34.04
N PHE A 654 -23.20 -8.14 34.02
CA PHE A 654 -22.97 -8.97 32.82
C PHE A 654 -24.28 -9.56 32.24
N ILE A 655 -25.16 -10.05 33.11
CA ILE A 655 -26.44 -10.64 32.72
C ILE A 655 -27.35 -9.57 32.10
N GLN A 656 -27.42 -8.38 32.72
CA GLN A 656 -28.24 -7.28 32.22
C GLN A 656 -27.82 -6.83 30.82
N LEU A 657 -26.51 -6.75 30.53
CA LEU A 657 -26.02 -6.41 29.20
C LEU A 657 -26.48 -7.43 28.14
N ALA A 658 -26.33 -8.72 28.42
CA ALA A 658 -26.76 -9.78 27.51
C ALA A 658 -28.27 -9.72 27.24
N VAL A 659 -29.06 -9.49 28.29
CA VAL A 659 -30.52 -9.33 28.21
C VAL A 659 -30.89 -8.09 27.40
N LYS A 660 -30.25 -6.95 27.66
CA LYS A 660 -30.49 -5.67 26.97
C LYS A 660 -30.20 -5.77 25.47
N ILE A 661 -29.08 -6.37 25.08
CA ILE A 661 -28.73 -6.58 23.67
C ILE A 661 -29.76 -7.50 22.99
N SER A 662 -30.17 -8.58 23.68
CA SER A 662 -31.17 -9.52 23.17
C SER A 662 -32.52 -8.85 22.92
N ASP A 663 -32.98 -8.04 23.88
CA ASP A 663 -34.28 -7.37 23.83
C ASP A 663 -34.33 -6.30 22.75
N GLN A 664 -33.32 -5.43 22.70
CA GLN A 664 -33.27 -4.36 21.71
C GLN A 664 -33.14 -4.90 20.28
N ARG A 665 -32.55 -6.08 20.09
CA ARG A 665 -32.49 -6.77 18.79
C ARG A 665 -33.87 -7.23 18.29
N GLY A 666 -34.71 -7.78 19.17
CA GLY A 666 -35.99 -8.37 18.75
C GLY A 666 -35.85 -9.40 17.61
N HIS A 667 -36.71 -9.32 16.58
CA HIS A 667 -36.73 -10.24 15.42
C HIS A 667 -35.87 -9.80 14.21
N GLY A 668 -35.08 -8.72 14.26
CA GLY A 668 -34.32 -8.25 13.09
C GLY A 668 -33.53 -6.95 13.25
N ASN A 669 -33.11 -6.33 12.14
CA ASN A 669 -32.30 -5.11 12.07
C ASN A 669 -33.07 -3.87 12.60
N VAL A 670 -33.18 -3.74 13.93
CA VAL A 670 -33.84 -2.61 14.60
C VAL A 670 -32.90 -1.40 14.66
N THR A 671 -33.42 -0.23 14.32
CA THR A 671 -32.69 1.04 14.44
C THR A 671 -32.74 1.54 15.87
N VAL A 672 -31.59 1.71 16.50
CA VAL A 672 -31.44 2.28 17.85
C VAL A 672 -30.85 3.69 17.82
N THR A 673 -31.13 4.48 18.85
CA THR A 673 -30.59 5.84 19.01
C THR A 673 -29.07 5.81 19.20
N GLU A 674 -28.41 6.94 18.92
CA GLU A 674 -26.96 7.06 19.07
C GLU A 674 -26.51 6.85 20.53
N GLU A 675 -27.26 7.39 21.49
CA GLU A 675 -27.02 7.22 22.93
C GLU A 675 -26.99 5.74 23.33
N VAL A 676 -27.96 4.96 22.84
CA VAL A 676 -28.06 3.53 23.09
C VAL A 676 -26.89 2.76 22.46
N ARG A 677 -26.46 3.13 21.25
CA ARG A 677 -25.29 2.51 20.60
C ARG A 677 -24.00 2.78 21.38
N GLN A 678 -23.82 4.01 21.85
CA GLN A 678 -22.66 4.39 22.65
C GLN A 678 -22.63 3.63 23.98
N GLU A 679 -23.77 3.57 24.66
CA GLU A 679 -23.90 2.85 25.93
C GLU A 679 -23.59 1.35 25.77
N ILE A 680 -24.22 0.66 24.80
CA ILE A 680 -24.00 -0.77 24.55
C ILE A 680 -22.54 -1.05 24.16
N SER A 681 -21.97 -0.23 23.27
CA SER A 681 -20.57 -0.43 22.84
C SER A 681 -19.60 -0.25 23.99
N GLN A 682 -19.79 0.74 24.85
CA GLN A 682 -18.95 0.95 26.03
C GLN A 682 -19.05 -0.20 27.03
N GLN A 683 -20.27 -0.65 27.35
CA GLN A 683 -20.48 -1.81 28.22
C GLN A 683 -19.86 -3.09 27.63
N LEU A 684 -19.96 -3.30 26.32
CA LEU A 684 -19.30 -4.43 25.64
C LEU A 684 -17.78 -4.39 25.78
N TYR A 685 -17.15 -3.23 25.61
CA TYR A 685 -15.70 -3.12 25.78
C TYR A 685 -15.26 -3.43 27.19
N GLU A 686 -15.96 -2.89 28.19
CA GLU A 686 -15.69 -3.19 29.60
C GLU A 686 -15.82 -4.69 29.89
N VAL A 687 -16.85 -5.34 29.34
CA VAL A 687 -17.02 -6.79 29.47
C VAL A 687 -15.85 -7.55 28.87
N VAL A 688 -15.44 -7.20 27.66
CA VAL A 688 -14.33 -7.88 26.96
C VAL A 688 -13.01 -7.68 27.72
N ILE A 689 -12.72 -6.46 28.17
CA ILE A 689 -11.50 -6.10 28.89
C ILE A 689 -11.38 -6.91 30.19
N LYS A 690 -12.49 -7.17 30.88
CA LYS A 690 -12.50 -7.88 32.18
C LYS A 690 -12.66 -9.40 32.03
N LEU A 691 -13.58 -9.87 31.17
CA LEU A 691 -13.91 -11.29 31.04
C LEU A 691 -12.77 -12.10 30.40
N LEU A 692 -12.14 -11.60 29.33
CA LEU A 692 -11.14 -12.38 28.60
C LEU A 692 -9.87 -12.68 29.44
N PRO A 693 -9.34 -11.75 30.26
CA PRO A 693 -8.27 -12.06 31.21
C PRO A 693 -8.68 -13.10 32.25
N ILE A 694 -9.90 -13.00 32.81
CA ILE A 694 -10.44 -14.00 33.75
C ILE A 694 -10.50 -15.36 33.05
N TYR A 695 -11.10 -15.44 31.86
CA TYR A 695 -11.20 -16.68 31.10
C TYR A 695 -9.83 -17.31 30.81
N LYS A 696 -8.84 -16.50 30.39
CA LYS A 696 -7.47 -16.96 30.12
C LYS A 696 -6.75 -17.46 31.37
N LYS A 697 -6.96 -16.83 32.53
CA LYS A 697 -6.39 -17.26 33.82
C LYS A 697 -6.78 -18.71 34.16
N TYR A 698 -7.99 -19.12 33.77
CA TYR A 698 -8.51 -20.47 33.99
C TYR A 698 -8.42 -21.39 32.74
N GLN A 699 -7.62 -21.02 31.72
CA GLN A 699 -7.26 -21.89 30.60
C GLN A 699 -6.06 -22.81 30.89
N VAL A 700 -5.21 -22.50 31.87
CA VAL A 700 -3.94 -23.21 32.17
C VAL A 700 -4.08 -24.21 33.33
N GLY A 701 -5.29 -24.73 33.55
CA GLY A 701 -5.58 -25.76 34.55
C GLY A 701 -5.83 -27.11 33.91
#